data_AF-B0DLM1-F1
#
_entry.id   AF-B0DLM1-F1
#
_cell.length_a   1.000
_cell.length_b   1.000
_cell.length_c   1.000
_cell.angle_alpha   90.00
_cell.angle_beta   90.00
_cell.angle_gamma   90.00
#
_symmetry.space_group_name_H-M   'P 1'
#
loop_
_entity.id
_entity.type
_entity.pdbx_description
1 polymer ?
#
loop_
_entity_poly.entity_id
_entity_poly.type
_entity_poly.pdbx_seq_one_letter_code
_entity_poly.pdbx_strand_id
1 'polypeptide(L)'
;MPGPGGRKTKSKPKGPAQTPASSSNSLVVPDVFLGDIDNAEGWSMIVTILCDTLDIPDLSTRSGLKKVHANFDSIYRRIDKVYQRNANNERIRGGIVGIYAKMSVDSILRNKLFERGLLDKLMPLIGIQSTRHLALRALGTITHHGGAHIRIEIAKHANVLTKLMQEHPEDDKVAELSVTTLAHSVVAVCEGGAAPANPKVLSSLDMPTILQEVLKAVKRPASTSYTLDHAIELFAMGTLHATAAYKAYPPAVNLLVAGLRSKDWVIRCTCLGGLIRLHRHEAEDDQRGLDPNKFIGAIQRGFPDHLNDVLMAYGPTDCDIYLTLKTSTDFQKAMVACAQNKDLYKLGLKLAEFILRTEFSIADGMFQYLDERTGKYETADVGLPFTMYAESLPHCAKAIRGRKRPNEEDLADILDIKYRIMKQRLPDAVELAKKALLRNPNGAYFYYAITLSADNVQGLRAAKKGLKCKDITPFVRFQLMQRAVEHAGDMGIRLLQDSPQSGDHKWEEGIAFLMSALEDSKTYVEQAPPDNRHMKNVSYWNILLTITIKEHLSPDLSEMRGALKRLEIADEFSIFIGVPPPKTNLRLAQQSVVELFPKAMEGFSDIISRNEVEVEKPVLSPGKLEDDLAAWLDGVSMDGTNGEEQETHCVHPKITDSSVALYRCSWCGNPSAALRKCSRCSKTRYCDSGCQKAHWISFCWCGIPSPISFMMHARAWQQRLQRLIAIQYLNLLGASEGGVIHGR
;
A
#
# COMPACT_ATOMS: atom_id res chain seq x y z
N MET A 1 55.18 9.72 8.58
CA MET A 1 55.03 8.73 9.67
C MET A 1 54.48 7.42 9.08
N PRO A 2 54.93 6.26 9.56
CA PRO A 2 55.13 5.05 8.75
C PRO A 2 53.96 4.07 8.75
N GLY A 3 53.90 3.25 7.69
CA GLY A 3 52.84 2.30 7.36
C GLY A 3 52.84 0.98 8.15
N PRO A 4 51.92 0.05 7.81
CA PRO A 4 51.56 -1.09 8.64
C PRO A 4 52.55 -2.24 8.53
N GLY A 5 52.99 -2.73 9.68
CA GLY A 5 53.98 -3.80 9.83
C GLY A 5 53.50 -5.16 9.35
N GLY A 6 54.31 -5.78 8.50
CA GLY A 6 54.18 -7.19 8.11
C GLY A 6 54.59 -8.13 9.26
N ARG A 7 53.68 -9.04 9.63
CA ARG A 7 53.99 -10.15 10.54
C ARG A 7 54.46 -11.35 9.71
N LYS A 8 55.73 -11.70 9.92
CA LYS A 8 56.41 -12.90 9.41
C LYS A 8 55.75 -14.18 9.95
N THR A 9 55.33 -15.08 9.05
CA THR A 9 55.01 -16.48 9.36
C THR A 9 56.23 -17.36 9.07
N LYS A 10 56.67 -18.12 10.09
CA LYS A 10 57.75 -19.10 10.02
C LYS A 10 57.36 -20.27 9.10
N SER A 11 58.19 -20.53 8.09
CA SER A 11 58.16 -21.75 7.27
C SER A 11 58.73 -22.95 8.05
N LYS A 12 57.93 -24.01 8.21
CA LYS A 12 58.39 -25.37 8.61
C LYS A 12 58.65 -26.21 7.34
N PRO A 13 59.55 -27.21 7.39
CA PRO A 13 60.11 -27.85 6.20
C PRO A 13 59.15 -28.83 5.51
N LYS A 14 59.27 -28.91 4.19
CA LYS A 14 58.58 -29.86 3.30
C LYS A 14 59.09 -31.29 3.56
N GLY A 15 58.21 -32.19 3.96
CA GLY A 15 58.37 -33.64 3.78
C GLY A 15 58.11 -34.05 2.32
N PRO A 16 58.52 -35.27 1.90
CA PRO A 16 58.51 -35.67 0.51
C PRO A 16 57.09 -35.83 -0.04
N ALA A 17 56.93 -35.43 -1.29
CA ALA A 17 55.69 -35.53 -2.04
C ALA A 17 55.26 -37.00 -2.17
N GLN A 18 54.15 -37.35 -1.53
CA GLN A 18 53.35 -38.49 -1.94
C GLN A 18 52.38 -38.02 -3.03
N THR A 19 52.59 -38.54 -4.23
CA THR A 19 51.65 -38.56 -5.34
C THR A 19 50.28 -39.03 -4.85
N PRO A 20 49.19 -38.27 -5.03
CA PRO A 20 47.86 -38.82 -4.82
C PRO A 20 47.58 -39.76 -5.98
N ALA A 21 47.56 -41.06 -5.70
CA ALA A 21 46.99 -42.04 -6.57
C ALA A 21 45.58 -41.59 -6.95
N SER A 22 45.32 -41.48 -8.24
CA SER A 22 43.98 -41.27 -8.78
C SER A 22 43.14 -42.52 -8.51
N SER A 23 42.51 -42.58 -7.34
CA SER A 23 41.35 -43.46 -7.15
C SER A 23 40.17 -42.79 -7.82
N SER A 24 39.95 -43.17 -9.08
CA SER A 24 38.67 -43.03 -9.76
C SER A 24 37.65 -43.92 -9.04
N ASN A 25 37.28 -43.56 -7.81
CA ASN A 25 36.20 -44.21 -7.10
C ASN A 25 34.90 -43.84 -7.81
N SER A 26 34.35 -44.84 -8.48
CA SER A 26 33.00 -44.84 -8.98
C SER A 26 32.05 -44.63 -7.80
N LEU A 27 31.64 -43.39 -7.56
CA LEU A 27 30.46 -43.04 -6.77
C LEU A 27 29.23 -43.60 -7.50
N VAL A 28 29.05 -44.90 -7.39
CA VAL A 28 27.81 -45.64 -7.63
C VAL A 28 27.16 -45.69 -6.25
N VAL A 29 25.88 -45.32 -6.14
CA VAL A 29 25.11 -45.66 -4.93
C VAL A 29 25.21 -47.18 -4.84
N PRO A 30 25.91 -47.75 -3.84
CA PRO A 30 26.18 -49.18 -3.84
C PRO A 30 24.85 -49.94 -3.94
N ASP A 31 24.78 -51.02 -4.73
CA ASP A 31 23.54 -51.77 -4.98
C ASP A 31 22.82 -52.18 -3.67
N VAL A 32 23.58 -52.31 -2.58
CA VAL A 32 23.10 -52.54 -1.21
C VAL A 32 22.08 -51.48 -0.77
N PHE A 33 22.28 -50.20 -1.11
CA PHE A 33 21.39 -49.10 -0.72
C PHE A 33 20.22 -48.89 -1.69
N LEU A 34 20.27 -49.45 -2.90
CA LEU A 34 19.12 -49.40 -3.83
C LEU A 34 17.94 -50.17 -3.23
N GLY A 35 18.21 -51.33 -2.62
CA GLY A 35 17.19 -52.09 -1.88
C GLY A 35 16.57 -51.29 -0.72
N ASP A 36 17.40 -50.58 0.06
CA ASP A 36 16.91 -49.76 1.19
C ASP A 36 16.05 -48.57 0.73
N ILE A 37 16.40 -47.93 -0.40
CA ILE A 37 15.62 -46.83 -0.99
C ILE A 37 14.30 -47.32 -1.58
N ASP A 38 14.32 -48.47 -2.26
CA ASP A 38 13.13 -49.05 -2.88
C ASP A 38 12.13 -49.58 -1.83
N ASN A 39 12.64 -50.01 -0.66
CA ASN A 39 11.83 -50.48 0.47
C ASN A 39 11.41 -49.38 1.46
N ALA A 40 11.91 -48.15 1.32
CA ALA A 40 11.60 -47.06 2.25
C ALA A 40 10.12 -46.64 2.20
N GLU A 41 9.49 -46.55 3.38
CA GLU A 41 8.06 -46.24 3.54
C GLU A 41 7.67 -44.79 3.20
N GLY A 42 8.63 -43.88 3.00
CA GLY A 42 8.33 -42.50 2.64
C GLY A 42 9.51 -41.62 2.26
N TRP A 43 9.20 -40.46 1.68
CA TRP A 43 10.19 -39.51 1.15
C TRP A 43 11.19 -39.00 2.18
N SER A 44 10.77 -38.81 3.44
CA SER A 44 11.67 -38.38 4.50
C SER A 44 12.79 -39.39 4.74
N MET A 45 12.46 -40.68 4.73
CA MET A 45 13.42 -41.77 4.90
C MET A 45 14.37 -41.87 3.70
N ILE A 46 13.83 -41.79 2.47
CA ILE A 46 14.64 -41.76 1.25
C ILE A 46 15.63 -40.59 1.28
N VAL A 47 15.18 -39.39 1.66
CA VAL A 47 16.04 -38.21 1.80
C VAL A 47 17.12 -38.42 2.86
N THR A 48 16.79 -39.04 4.01
CA THR A 48 17.78 -39.35 5.05
C THR A 48 18.82 -40.35 4.56
N ILE A 49 18.40 -41.47 3.97
CA ILE A 49 19.31 -42.48 3.40
C ILE A 49 20.25 -41.84 2.36
N LEU A 50 19.71 -41.02 1.45
CA LEU A 50 20.52 -40.32 0.45
C LEU A 50 21.45 -39.27 1.08
N CYS A 51 21.03 -38.56 2.12
CA CYS A 51 21.89 -37.64 2.85
C CYS A 51 23.07 -38.40 3.48
N ASP A 52 22.81 -39.53 4.13
CA ASP A 52 23.86 -40.33 4.79
C ASP A 52 24.80 -40.94 3.74
N THR A 53 24.25 -41.53 2.68
CA THR A 53 25.02 -42.15 1.58
C THR A 53 25.91 -41.15 0.86
N LEU A 54 25.48 -39.89 0.75
CA LEU A 54 26.22 -38.84 0.05
C LEU A 54 27.03 -37.94 0.99
N ASP A 55 27.15 -38.29 2.27
CA ASP A 55 27.80 -37.47 3.29
C ASP A 55 27.32 -36.01 3.25
N ILE A 56 26.00 -35.80 3.23
CA ILE A 56 25.37 -34.48 3.27
C ILE A 56 25.24 -34.06 4.75
N PRO A 57 25.75 -32.88 5.13
CA PRO A 57 25.55 -32.36 6.47
C PRO A 57 24.06 -32.24 6.81
N ASP A 58 23.70 -32.47 8.08
CA ASP A 58 22.32 -32.42 8.54
C ASP A 58 21.61 -31.09 8.22
N LEU A 59 20.72 -31.14 7.22
CA LEU A 59 19.99 -29.99 6.70
C LEU A 59 18.91 -29.47 7.65
N SER A 60 18.58 -30.23 8.71
CA SER A 60 17.67 -29.79 9.78
C SER A 60 18.38 -28.92 10.83
N THR A 61 19.68 -28.68 10.67
CA THR A 61 20.45 -27.84 11.59
C THR A 61 21.09 -26.66 10.87
N ARG A 62 21.18 -25.54 11.59
CA ARG A 62 21.87 -24.35 11.10
C ARG A 62 23.36 -24.61 10.85
N SER A 63 24.00 -25.45 11.67
CA SER A 63 25.40 -25.84 11.51
C SER A 63 25.61 -26.69 10.26
N GLY A 64 24.70 -27.63 9.95
CA GLY A 64 24.72 -28.38 8.70
C GLY A 64 24.56 -27.48 7.49
N LEU A 65 23.57 -26.57 7.47
CA LEU A 65 23.40 -25.61 6.37
C LEU A 65 24.65 -24.71 6.17
N LYS A 66 25.33 -24.30 7.24
CA LYS A 66 26.63 -23.59 7.11
C LYS A 66 27.73 -24.44 6.48
N LYS A 67 27.81 -25.73 6.83
CA LYS A 67 28.77 -26.67 6.21
C LYS A 67 28.46 -26.85 4.72
N VAL A 68 27.18 -26.86 4.35
CA VAL A 68 26.75 -26.88 2.95
C VAL A 68 27.16 -25.60 2.22
N HIS A 69 26.99 -24.43 2.81
CA HIS A 69 27.47 -23.16 2.24
C HIS A 69 28.97 -23.18 1.95
N ALA A 70 29.77 -23.66 2.91
CA ALA A 70 31.23 -23.70 2.79
C ALA A 70 31.71 -24.66 1.68
N ASN A 71 30.92 -25.69 1.36
CA ASN A 71 31.30 -26.76 0.42
C ASN A 71 30.30 -26.91 -0.72
N PHE A 72 29.55 -25.85 -1.06
CA PHE A 72 28.38 -25.93 -1.91
C PHE A 72 28.67 -26.59 -3.26
N ASP A 73 29.73 -26.17 -3.96
CA ASP A 73 30.05 -26.71 -5.29
C ASP A 73 30.36 -28.22 -5.26
N SER A 74 31.09 -28.67 -4.25
CA SER A 74 31.43 -30.09 -4.10
C SER A 74 30.17 -30.91 -3.80
N ILE A 75 29.38 -30.46 -2.82
CA ILE A 75 28.14 -31.11 -2.41
C ILE A 75 27.15 -31.16 -3.59
N TYR A 76 26.93 -30.02 -4.25
CA TYR A 76 26.04 -29.93 -5.41
C TYR A 76 26.47 -30.90 -6.52
N ARG A 77 27.75 -30.93 -6.89
CA ARG A 77 28.25 -31.85 -7.94
C ARG A 77 28.02 -33.32 -7.60
N ARG A 78 28.18 -33.73 -6.33
CA ARG A 78 27.89 -35.11 -5.90
C ARG A 78 26.41 -35.43 -6.07
N ILE A 79 25.53 -34.56 -5.56
CA ILE A 79 24.07 -34.71 -5.64
C ILE A 79 23.62 -34.74 -7.10
N ASP A 80 24.07 -33.80 -7.93
CA ASP A 80 23.71 -33.67 -9.33
C ASP A 80 24.17 -34.88 -10.17
N LYS A 81 25.38 -35.39 -9.89
CA LYS A 81 25.89 -36.61 -10.54
C LYS A 81 24.99 -37.82 -10.24
N VAL A 82 24.49 -37.95 -9.02
CA VAL A 82 23.55 -39.03 -8.66
C VAL A 82 22.21 -38.83 -9.34
N TYR A 83 21.69 -37.60 -9.41
CA TYR A 83 20.48 -37.28 -10.13
C TYR A 83 20.57 -37.69 -11.62
N GLN A 84 21.65 -37.28 -12.30
CA GLN A 84 21.82 -37.53 -13.74
C GLN A 84 22.02 -39.02 -14.07
N ARG A 85 22.77 -39.75 -13.24
CA ARG A 85 23.02 -41.19 -13.46
C ARG A 85 21.79 -42.07 -13.27
N ASN A 86 20.81 -41.58 -12.49
CA ASN A 86 19.62 -42.32 -12.13
C ASN A 86 18.38 -41.74 -12.83
N ALA A 87 18.50 -41.37 -14.11
CA ALA A 87 17.43 -40.74 -14.90
C ALA A 87 16.10 -41.52 -14.85
N ASN A 88 16.19 -42.86 -14.77
CA ASN A 88 15.05 -43.77 -14.76
C ASN A 88 14.61 -44.20 -13.34
N ASN A 89 15.33 -43.84 -12.28
CA ASN A 89 14.93 -44.15 -10.90
C ASN A 89 14.24 -42.94 -10.27
N GLU A 90 12.91 -42.98 -10.27
CA GLU A 90 12.05 -41.90 -9.77
C GLU A 90 12.25 -41.64 -8.28
N ARG A 91 12.51 -42.69 -7.46
CA ARG A 91 12.75 -42.55 -6.01
C ARG A 91 14.04 -41.81 -5.72
N ILE A 92 15.12 -42.12 -6.43
CA ILE A 92 16.38 -41.40 -6.28
C ILE A 92 16.20 -39.94 -6.73
N ARG A 93 15.62 -39.70 -7.91
CA ARG A 93 15.41 -38.33 -8.42
C ARG A 93 14.51 -37.50 -7.49
N GLY A 94 13.43 -38.09 -7.00
CA GLY A 94 12.54 -37.51 -6.01
C GLY A 94 13.30 -37.18 -4.72
N GLY A 95 14.02 -38.15 -4.14
CA GLY A 95 14.82 -37.96 -2.95
C GLY A 95 15.85 -36.83 -3.08
N ILE A 96 16.52 -36.72 -4.23
CA ILE A 96 17.45 -35.62 -4.52
C ILE A 96 16.73 -34.27 -4.57
N VAL A 97 15.56 -34.18 -5.20
CA VAL A 97 14.73 -32.95 -5.15
C VAL A 97 14.27 -32.64 -3.72
N GLY A 98 13.99 -33.66 -2.90
CA GLY A 98 13.73 -33.50 -1.47
C GLY A 98 14.92 -32.89 -0.71
N ILE A 99 16.15 -33.29 -1.04
CA ILE A 99 17.38 -32.67 -0.50
C ILE A 99 17.47 -31.19 -0.93
N TYR A 100 17.24 -30.90 -2.21
CA TYR A 100 17.24 -29.52 -2.71
C TYR A 100 16.15 -28.65 -2.06
N ALA A 101 14.96 -29.21 -1.79
CA ALA A 101 13.89 -28.52 -1.08
C ALA A 101 14.30 -28.17 0.36
N LYS A 102 14.91 -29.11 1.10
CA LYS A 102 15.45 -28.85 2.44
C LYS A 102 16.53 -27.76 2.42
N MET A 103 17.42 -27.78 1.44
CA MET A 103 18.40 -26.70 1.24
C MET A 103 17.76 -25.36 0.92
N SER A 104 16.59 -25.36 0.26
CA SER A 104 15.91 -24.15 -0.22
C SER A 104 15.20 -23.34 0.86
N VAL A 105 15.10 -23.87 2.09
CA VAL A 105 14.71 -23.11 3.29
C VAL A 105 15.73 -21.99 3.59
N ASP A 106 16.99 -22.18 3.19
CA ASP A 106 18.01 -21.13 3.18
C ASP A 106 17.98 -20.37 1.85
N SER A 107 17.65 -19.07 1.91
CA SER A 107 17.50 -18.23 0.72
C SER A 107 18.74 -18.15 -0.17
N ILE A 108 19.95 -18.18 0.41
CA ILE A 108 21.19 -18.10 -0.36
C ILE A 108 21.46 -19.44 -1.06
N LEU A 109 21.26 -20.58 -0.37
CA LEU A 109 21.40 -21.90 -1.00
C LEU A 109 20.35 -22.11 -2.09
N ARG A 110 19.09 -21.73 -1.84
CA ARG A 110 18.02 -21.78 -2.85
C ARG A 110 18.42 -21.03 -4.11
N ASN A 111 18.87 -19.79 -3.99
CA ASN A 111 19.24 -18.99 -5.16
C ASN A 111 20.38 -19.66 -5.95
N LYS A 112 21.40 -20.17 -5.25
CA LYS A 112 22.49 -20.94 -5.90
C LYS A 112 21.99 -22.21 -6.59
N LEU A 113 21.06 -22.94 -5.99
CA LEU A 113 20.46 -24.13 -6.61
C LEU A 113 19.64 -23.74 -7.85
N PHE A 114 18.89 -22.65 -7.76
CA PHE A 114 18.08 -22.13 -8.85
C PHE A 114 18.94 -21.74 -10.06
N GLU A 115 20.05 -21.03 -9.83
CA GLU A 115 21.06 -20.70 -10.85
C GLU A 115 21.70 -21.95 -11.50
N ARG A 116 21.64 -23.10 -10.83
CA ARG A 116 22.14 -24.39 -11.33
C ARG A 116 21.04 -25.24 -11.99
N GLY A 117 19.92 -24.63 -12.38
CA GLY A 117 18.82 -25.33 -13.06
C GLY A 117 18.08 -26.29 -12.15
N LEU A 118 17.78 -25.88 -10.91
CA LEU A 118 16.91 -26.64 -10.01
C LEU A 118 15.51 -26.80 -10.60
N LEU A 119 14.96 -25.74 -11.20
CA LEU A 119 13.60 -25.76 -11.75
C LEU A 119 13.47 -26.80 -12.87
N ASP A 120 14.45 -26.87 -13.78
CA ASP A 120 14.48 -27.85 -14.88
C ASP A 120 14.53 -29.31 -14.39
N LYS A 121 15.14 -29.54 -13.21
CA LYS A 121 15.18 -30.88 -12.58
C LYS A 121 13.89 -31.21 -11.85
N LEU A 122 13.19 -30.20 -11.35
CA LEU A 122 11.98 -30.36 -10.57
C LEU A 122 10.76 -30.57 -11.48
N MET A 123 10.57 -29.72 -12.48
CA MET A 123 9.35 -29.69 -13.31
C MET A 123 8.97 -31.05 -13.91
N PRO A 124 9.90 -31.86 -14.46
CA PRO A 124 9.56 -33.19 -14.99
C PRO A 124 8.99 -34.16 -13.93
N LEU A 125 9.37 -34.02 -12.66
CA LEU A 125 8.91 -34.90 -11.58
C LEU A 125 7.45 -34.64 -11.16
N ILE A 126 6.87 -33.53 -11.58
CA ILE A 126 5.46 -33.20 -11.31
C ILE A 126 4.53 -34.12 -12.13
N GLY A 127 4.94 -34.48 -13.35
CA GLY A 127 4.17 -35.37 -14.22
C GLY A 127 4.16 -36.84 -13.75
N ILE A 128 5.10 -37.22 -12.89
CA ILE A 128 5.28 -38.61 -12.43
C ILE A 128 4.48 -38.84 -11.15
N GLN A 129 3.57 -39.81 -11.16
CA GLN A 129 2.64 -40.08 -10.06
C GLN A 129 3.33 -40.28 -8.70
N SER A 130 4.42 -41.05 -8.67
CA SER A 130 5.15 -41.36 -7.44
C SER A 130 5.78 -40.10 -6.80
N THR A 131 6.33 -39.19 -7.61
CA THR A 131 7.09 -38.01 -7.15
C THR A 131 6.27 -36.71 -7.11
N ARG A 132 5.07 -36.69 -7.69
CA ARG A 132 4.26 -35.48 -7.91
C ARG A 132 4.09 -34.63 -6.66
N HIS A 133 3.61 -35.21 -5.56
CA HIS A 133 3.37 -34.47 -4.31
C HIS A 133 4.66 -33.93 -3.70
N LEU A 134 5.77 -34.67 -3.80
CA LEU A 134 7.07 -34.20 -3.32
C LEU A 134 7.56 -33.01 -4.14
N ALA A 135 7.46 -33.09 -5.47
CA ALA A 135 7.88 -32.02 -6.37
C ALA A 135 7.05 -30.75 -6.15
N LEU A 136 5.73 -30.87 -6.01
CA LEU A 136 4.85 -29.75 -5.68
C LEU A 136 5.16 -29.16 -4.30
N ARG A 137 5.42 -30.00 -3.28
CA ARG A 137 5.84 -29.53 -1.95
C ARG A 137 7.17 -28.77 -2.00
N ALA A 138 8.10 -29.24 -2.83
CA ALA A 138 9.36 -28.55 -3.08
C ALA A 138 9.12 -27.18 -3.72
N LEU A 139 8.24 -27.06 -4.72
CA LEU A 139 7.85 -25.77 -5.31
C LEU A 139 7.22 -24.82 -4.28
N GLY A 140 6.28 -25.31 -3.47
CA GLY A 140 5.69 -24.54 -2.38
C GLY A 140 6.76 -23.98 -1.44
N THR A 141 7.74 -24.81 -1.05
CA THR A 141 8.87 -24.39 -0.19
C THR A 141 9.74 -23.33 -0.87
N ILE A 142 10.07 -23.53 -2.16
CA ILE A 142 10.92 -22.62 -2.94
C ILE A 142 10.24 -21.26 -3.14
N THR A 143 8.94 -21.26 -3.44
CA THR A 143 8.17 -20.03 -3.68
C THR A 143 7.91 -19.26 -2.39
N HIS A 144 7.55 -19.93 -1.30
CA HIS A 144 7.26 -19.32 0.00
C HIS A 144 8.40 -18.40 0.46
N HIS A 145 9.64 -18.88 0.39
CA HIS A 145 10.81 -18.06 0.73
C HIS A 145 11.46 -17.37 -0.48
N GLY A 146 10.96 -17.62 -1.69
CA GLY A 146 11.55 -17.19 -2.96
C GLY A 146 11.62 -15.67 -3.10
N GLY A 147 12.73 -15.16 -3.62
CA GLY A 147 12.77 -13.77 -4.08
C GLY A 147 11.92 -13.58 -5.35
N ALA A 148 11.55 -12.34 -5.66
CA ALA A 148 10.70 -11.99 -6.82
C ALA A 148 11.14 -12.68 -8.12
N HIS A 149 12.45 -12.69 -8.42
CA HIS A 149 12.99 -13.37 -9.60
C HIS A 149 12.62 -14.86 -9.68
N ILE A 150 12.80 -15.62 -8.58
CA ILE A 150 12.49 -17.05 -8.55
C ILE A 150 10.99 -17.29 -8.70
N ARG A 151 10.18 -16.47 -8.02
CA ARG A 151 8.71 -16.54 -8.11
C ARG A 151 8.23 -16.28 -9.53
N ILE A 152 8.80 -15.28 -10.22
CA ILE A 152 8.50 -14.95 -11.62
C ILE A 152 8.87 -16.11 -12.56
N GLU A 153 10.04 -16.73 -12.38
CA GLU A 153 10.44 -17.88 -13.21
C GLU A 153 9.51 -19.08 -13.00
N ILE A 154 9.08 -19.34 -11.76
CA ILE A 154 8.09 -20.39 -11.47
C ILE A 154 6.72 -20.05 -12.07
N ALA A 155 6.33 -18.76 -12.07
CA ALA A 155 5.06 -18.31 -12.64
C ALA A 155 4.93 -18.61 -14.14
N LYS A 156 6.05 -18.69 -14.88
CA LYS A 156 6.05 -19.13 -16.29
C LYS A 156 5.51 -20.55 -16.48
N HIS A 157 5.48 -21.35 -15.41
CA HIS A 157 4.90 -22.69 -15.39
C HIS A 157 3.50 -22.75 -14.77
N ALA A 158 2.85 -21.61 -14.49
CA ALA A 158 1.52 -21.58 -13.87
C ALA A 158 0.50 -22.40 -14.67
N ASN A 159 0.48 -22.26 -16.00
CA ASN A 159 -0.42 -23.03 -16.86
C ASN A 159 -0.21 -24.56 -16.76
N VAL A 160 1.02 -25.02 -16.48
CA VAL A 160 1.33 -26.44 -16.27
C VAL A 160 0.75 -26.92 -14.93
N LEU A 161 0.88 -26.11 -13.87
CA LEU A 161 0.30 -26.43 -12.56
C LEU A 161 -1.23 -26.43 -12.62
N THR A 162 -1.83 -25.48 -13.33
CA THR A 162 -3.28 -25.45 -13.56
C THR A 162 -3.77 -26.67 -14.33
N LYS A 163 -3.06 -27.06 -15.40
CA LYS A 163 -3.37 -28.28 -16.15
C LYS A 163 -3.27 -29.54 -15.28
N LEU A 164 -2.28 -29.60 -14.39
CA LEU A 164 -2.13 -30.71 -13.45
C LEU A 164 -3.33 -30.84 -12.50
N MET A 165 -3.89 -29.71 -12.03
CA MET A 165 -5.10 -29.71 -11.21
C MET A 165 -6.32 -30.26 -11.98
N GLN A 166 -6.39 -29.99 -13.28
CA GLN A 166 -7.44 -30.50 -14.17
C GLN A 166 -7.31 -32.00 -14.44
N GLU A 167 -6.07 -32.49 -14.59
CA GLU A 167 -5.78 -33.91 -14.83
C GLU A 167 -5.97 -34.76 -13.56
N HIS A 168 -5.91 -34.15 -12.38
CA HIS A 168 -6.06 -34.81 -11.08
C HIS A 168 -7.12 -34.12 -10.20
N PRO A 169 -8.40 -34.11 -10.63
CA PRO A 169 -9.45 -33.38 -9.93
C PRO A 169 -9.81 -33.97 -8.56
N GLU A 170 -9.50 -35.25 -8.32
CA GLU A 170 -9.76 -35.94 -7.04
C GLU A 170 -8.57 -35.92 -6.07
N ASP A 171 -7.42 -35.36 -6.49
CA ASP A 171 -6.22 -35.29 -5.65
C ASP A 171 -6.16 -33.95 -4.94
N ASP A 172 -6.65 -33.92 -3.70
CA ASP A 172 -6.68 -32.69 -2.88
C ASP A 172 -5.29 -32.16 -2.58
N LYS A 173 -4.27 -33.04 -2.50
CA LYS A 173 -2.90 -32.61 -2.24
C LYS A 173 -2.28 -31.93 -3.43
N VAL A 174 -2.57 -32.41 -4.65
CA VAL A 174 -2.20 -31.71 -5.89
C VAL A 174 -2.84 -30.33 -5.92
N ALA A 175 -4.13 -30.24 -5.60
CA ALA A 175 -4.84 -28.96 -5.60
C ALA A 175 -4.25 -27.97 -4.58
N GLU A 176 -4.14 -28.35 -3.31
CA GLU A 176 -3.61 -27.48 -2.24
C GLU A 176 -2.19 -26.97 -2.56
N LEU A 177 -1.27 -27.86 -2.96
CA LEU A 177 0.12 -27.48 -3.23
C LEU A 177 0.27 -26.65 -4.51
N SER A 178 -0.60 -26.89 -5.50
CA SER A 178 -0.63 -26.09 -6.74
C SER A 178 -1.18 -24.69 -6.47
N VAL A 179 -2.29 -24.57 -5.73
CA VAL A 179 -2.86 -23.27 -5.31
C VAL A 179 -1.82 -22.46 -4.55
N THR A 180 -1.13 -23.06 -3.59
CA THR A 180 -0.06 -22.42 -2.81
C THR A 180 1.05 -21.89 -3.72
N THR A 181 1.53 -22.72 -4.64
CA THR A 181 2.61 -22.35 -5.56
C THR A 181 2.16 -21.23 -6.51
N LEU A 182 0.94 -21.32 -7.03
CA LEU A 182 0.33 -20.31 -7.90
C LEU A 182 0.17 -18.98 -7.17
N ALA A 183 -0.35 -18.98 -5.95
CA ALA A 183 -0.50 -17.78 -5.13
C ALA A 183 0.83 -17.02 -5.02
N HIS A 184 1.87 -17.65 -4.48
CA HIS A 184 3.16 -16.98 -4.32
C HIS A 184 3.80 -16.53 -5.66
N SER A 185 3.69 -17.34 -6.71
CA SER A 185 4.39 -17.09 -7.98
C SER A 185 3.67 -16.08 -8.88
N VAL A 186 2.37 -16.25 -9.08
CA VAL A 186 1.54 -15.37 -9.91
C VAL A 186 1.40 -13.99 -9.28
N VAL A 187 1.27 -13.91 -7.94
CA VAL A 187 1.24 -12.61 -7.24
C VAL A 187 2.50 -11.80 -7.53
N ALA A 188 3.68 -12.40 -7.51
CA ALA A 188 4.94 -11.70 -7.83
C ALA A 188 5.01 -11.17 -9.28
N VAL A 189 4.18 -11.68 -10.18
CA VAL A 189 4.05 -11.20 -11.56
C VAL A 189 3.01 -10.08 -11.65
N CYS A 190 1.91 -10.23 -10.91
CA CYS A 190 0.79 -9.30 -10.87
C CYS A 190 1.06 -8.05 -10.06
N GLU A 191 1.88 -8.09 -9.00
CA GLU A 191 2.17 -6.93 -8.14
C GLU A 191 2.65 -5.71 -8.94
N GLY A 192 2.39 -4.49 -8.45
CA GLY A 192 2.88 -3.27 -9.08
C GLY A 192 1.91 -2.10 -9.00
N GLY A 193 2.41 -0.90 -9.31
CA GLY A 193 1.63 0.35 -9.31
C GLY A 193 0.85 0.51 -10.62
N ALA A 194 1.29 1.42 -11.48
CA ALA A 194 0.63 1.70 -12.76
C ALA A 194 0.72 0.54 -13.77
N ALA A 195 1.71 -0.34 -13.62
CA ALA A 195 1.93 -1.51 -14.47
C ALA A 195 2.32 -2.72 -13.59
N PRO A 196 2.07 -3.96 -14.05
CA PRO A 196 2.49 -5.15 -13.32
C PRO A 196 4.01 -5.28 -13.31
N ALA A 197 4.55 -5.98 -12.33
CA ALA A 197 5.99 -6.19 -12.13
C ALA A 197 6.62 -6.94 -13.30
N ASN A 198 5.86 -7.85 -13.93
CA ASN A 198 6.29 -8.52 -15.15
C ASN A 198 5.16 -8.66 -16.19
N PRO A 199 4.92 -7.62 -17.03
CA PRO A 199 3.82 -7.63 -17.99
C PRO A 199 3.93 -8.77 -19.03
N LYS A 200 5.15 -9.13 -19.43
CA LYS A 200 5.38 -10.20 -20.42
C LYS A 200 4.97 -11.56 -19.88
N VAL A 201 5.38 -11.90 -18.66
CA VAL A 201 4.98 -13.16 -18.03
C VAL A 201 3.47 -13.17 -17.80
N LEU A 202 2.89 -12.09 -17.28
CA LEU A 202 1.44 -11.99 -17.07
C LEU A 202 0.65 -12.27 -18.35
N SER A 203 1.06 -11.70 -19.48
CA SER A 203 0.41 -11.92 -20.77
C SER A 203 0.48 -13.36 -21.30
N SER A 204 1.40 -14.18 -20.77
CA SER A 204 1.52 -15.60 -21.11
C SER A 204 0.68 -16.53 -20.22
N LEU A 205 0.12 -16.00 -19.13
CA LEU A 205 -0.68 -16.78 -18.19
C LEU A 205 -2.13 -16.88 -18.67
N ASP A 206 -2.71 -18.08 -18.59
CA ASP A 206 -4.14 -18.26 -18.77
C ASP A 206 -4.86 -17.95 -17.45
N MET A 207 -4.93 -16.66 -17.12
CA MET A 207 -5.54 -16.19 -15.87
C MET A 207 -6.98 -16.67 -15.67
N PRO A 208 -7.88 -16.65 -16.68
CA PRO A 208 -9.23 -17.20 -16.51
C PRO A 208 -9.24 -18.67 -16.04
N THR A 209 -8.43 -19.52 -16.68
CA THR A 209 -8.34 -20.94 -16.30
C THR A 209 -7.70 -21.11 -14.92
N ILE A 210 -6.67 -20.33 -14.59
CA ILE A 210 -6.06 -20.31 -13.25
C ILE A 210 -7.13 -19.98 -12.19
N LEU A 211 -7.89 -18.91 -12.38
CA LEU A 211 -8.96 -18.50 -11.44
C LEU A 211 -10.02 -19.59 -11.30
N GLN A 212 -10.42 -20.22 -12.41
CA GLN A 212 -11.41 -21.30 -12.40
C GLN A 212 -10.95 -22.52 -11.62
N GLU A 213 -9.72 -23.01 -11.85
CA GLU A 213 -9.22 -24.22 -11.18
C GLU A 213 -8.91 -23.98 -9.70
N VAL A 214 -8.40 -22.81 -9.35
CA VAL A 214 -8.20 -22.43 -7.94
C VAL A 214 -9.55 -22.35 -7.22
N LEU A 215 -10.58 -21.78 -7.87
CA LEU A 215 -11.92 -21.74 -7.27
C LEU A 215 -12.53 -23.13 -7.10
N LYS A 216 -12.34 -24.04 -8.08
CA LYS A 216 -12.77 -25.44 -7.95
C LYS A 216 -12.09 -26.12 -6.78
N ALA A 217 -10.79 -25.91 -6.58
CA ALA A 217 -10.04 -26.47 -5.44
C ALA A 217 -10.62 -26.01 -4.10
N VAL A 218 -10.89 -24.71 -3.95
CA VAL A 218 -11.48 -24.13 -2.73
C VAL A 218 -12.89 -24.67 -2.44
N LYS A 219 -13.67 -24.96 -3.49
CA LYS A 219 -15.03 -25.51 -3.35
C LYS A 219 -15.05 -26.94 -2.82
N ARG A 220 -13.96 -27.71 -2.94
CA ARG A 220 -13.93 -29.12 -2.54
C ARG A 220 -14.21 -29.31 -1.06
N PRO A 221 -14.94 -30.37 -0.66
CA PRO A 221 -15.19 -30.68 0.76
C PRO A 221 -13.94 -30.77 1.62
N ALA A 222 -12.86 -31.30 1.05
CA ALA A 222 -11.56 -31.47 1.71
C ALA A 222 -10.66 -30.23 1.64
N SER A 223 -11.14 -29.11 1.08
CA SER A 223 -10.39 -27.84 1.11
C SER A 223 -10.05 -27.47 2.54
N THR A 224 -8.81 -27.04 2.74
CA THR A 224 -8.28 -26.58 4.01
C THR A 224 -8.32 -25.06 4.10
N SER A 225 -8.29 -24.52 5.33
CA SER A 225 -8.06 -23.08 5.57
C SER A 225 -6.85 -22.57 4.81
N TYR A 226 -5.77 -23.36 4.84
CA TYR A 226 -4.54 -23.10 4.10
C TYR A 226 -4.77 -22.93 2.59
N THR A 227 -5.59 -23.77 1.97
CA THR A 227 -5.95 -23.63 0.54
C THR A 227 -6.76 -22.37 0.29
N LEU A 228 -7.73 -22.06 1.16
CA LEU A 228 -8.56 -20.86 1.05
C LEU A 228 -7.73 -19.58 1.17
N ASP A 229 -6.82 -19.51 2.14
CA ASP A 229 -5.99 -18.33 2.40
C ASP A 229 -5.15 -17.96 1.16
N HIS A 230 -4.46 -18.95 0.58
CA HIS A 230 -3.62 -18.73 -0.61
C HIS A 230 -4.46 -18.42 -1.86
N ALA A 231 -5.65 -19.02 -1.97
CA ALA A 231 -6.58 -18.68 -3.05
C ALA A 231 -7.07 -17.23 -2.93
N ILE A 232 -7.42 -16.77 -1.72
CA ILE A 232 -7.82 -15.38 -1.48
C ILE A 232 -6.67 -14.41 -1.74
N GLU A 233 -5.45 -14.75 -1.31
CA GLU A 233 -4.26 -13.95 -1.62
C GLU A 233 -4.08 -13.79 -3.14
N LEU A 234 -4.08 -14.90 -3.88
CA LEU A 234 -3.99 -14.89 -5.34
C LEU A 234 -5.10 -14.03 -5.95
N PHE A 235 -6.35 -14.23 -5.51
CA PHE A 235 -7.51 -13.55 -6.08
C PHE A 235 -7.50 -12.06 -5.77
N ALA A 236 -7.17 -11.66 -4.55
CA ALA A 236 -7.15 -10.26 -4.15
C ALA A 236 -6.00 -9.48 -4.79
N MET A 237 -4.83 -10.12 -4.96
CA MET A 237 -3.64 -9.47 -5.51
C MET A 237 -3.64 -9.45 -7.05
N GLY A 238 -4.32 -10.40 -7.70
CA GLY A 238 -4.50 -10.41 -9.15
C GLY A 238 -5.49 -9.38 -9.70
N THR A 239 -6.40 -8.85 -8.87
CA THR A 239 -7.51 -7.97 -9.28
C THR A 239 -7.10 -6.75 -10.09
N LEU A 240 -5.96 -6.11 -9.74
CA LEU A 240 -5.50 -4.89 -10.37
C LEU A 240 -5.06 -5.13 -11.82
N HIS A 241 -4.14 -6.07 -12.03
CA HIS A 241 -3.47 -6.21 -13.34
C HIS A 241 -4.06 -7.33 -14.20
N ALA A 242 -4.91 -8.21 -13.63
CA ALA A 242 -5.63 -9.26 -14.35
C ALA A 242 -7.14 -8.98 -14.45
N THR A 243 -7.59 -7.72 -14.35
CA THR A 243 -9.01 -7.31 -14.34
C THR A 243 -9.85 -7.97 -15.44
N ALA A 244 -9.31 -8.10 -16.66
CA ALA A 244 -10.02 -8.74 -17.79
C ALA A 244 -10.39 -10.20 -17.49
N ALA A 245 -9.55 -10.94 -16.77
CA ALA A 245 -9.83 -12.32 -16.38
C ALA A 245 -10.94 -12.41 -15.33
N TYR A 246 -11.03 -11.46 -14.38
CA TYR A 246 -12.12 -11.40 -13.40
C TYR A 246 -13.45 -11.04 -14.05
N LYS A 247 -13.44 -10.15 -15.06
CA LYS A 247 -14.62 -9.87 -15.88
C LYS A 247 -15.08 -11.09 -16.67
N ALA A 248 -14.14 -11.90 -17.18
CA ALA A 248 -14.44 -13.15 -17.87
C ALA A 248 -14.91 -14.27 -16.91
N TYR A 249 -14.51 -14.23 -15.63
CA TYR A 249 -14.88 -15.22 -14.62
C TYR A 249 -15.43 -14.58 -13.33
N PRO A 250 -16.68 -14.06 -13.35
CA PRO A 250 -17.30 -13.39 -12.20
C PRO A 250 -17.33 -14.17 -10.87
N PRO A 251 -17.41 -15.53 -10.84
CA PRO A 251 -17.36 -16.28 -9.58
C PRO A 251 -16.12 -16.00 -8.72
N ALA A 252 -15.00 -15.58 -9.31
CA ALA A 252 -13.82 -15.17 -8.53
C ALA A 252 -14.07 -13.90 -7.71
N VAL A 253 -14.82 -12.94 -8.27
CA VAL A 253 -15.23 -11.71 -7.55
C VAL A 253 -16.22 -12.06 -6.45
N ASN A 254 -17.16 -12.98 -6.70
CA ASN A 254 -18.11 -13.44 -5.69
C ASN A 254 -17.41 -14.06 -4.48
N LEU A 255 -16.32 -14.82 -4.68
CA LEU A 255 -15.53 -15.35 -3.55
C LEU A 255 -14.94 -14.20 -2.70
N LEU A 256 -14.41 -13.14 -3.35
CA LEU A 256 -13.88 -11.99 -2.62
C LEU A 256 -14.97 -11.26 -1.84
N VAL A 257 -16.15 -11.03 -2.44
CA VAL A 257 -17.30 -10.45 -1.74
C VAL A 257 -17.72 -11.31 -0.56
N ALA A 258 -17.71 -12.64 -0.71
CA ALA A 258 -18.01 -13.56 0.39
C ALA A 258 -16.97 -13.49 1.51
N GLY A 259 -15.69 -13.35 1.16
CA GLY A 259 -14.59 -13.22 2.12
C GLY A 259 -14.66 -11.98 3.01
N LEU A 260 -15.42 -10.94 2.63
CA LEU A 260 -15.74 -9.81 3.53
C LEU A 260 -16.46 -10.25 4.81
N ARG A 261 -17.03 -11.46 4.81
CA ARG A 261 -17.78 -12.05 5.92
C ARG A 261 -17.01 -13.12 6.68
N SER A 262 -15.75 -13.40 6.31
CA SER A 262 -14.88 -14.29 7.08
C SER A 262 -14.76 -13.80 8.52
N LYS A 263 -14.58 -14.67 9.50
CA LYS A 263 -14.23 -14.24 10.86
C LYS A 263 -12.78 -13.74 10.95
N ASP A 264 -11.92 -14.00 9.97
CA ASP A 264 -10.53 -13.52 9.95
C ASP A 264 -10.45 -12.11 9.34
N TRP A 265 -9.94 -11.15 10.13
CA TRP A 265 -9.74 -9.76 9.73
C TRP A 265 -8.74 -9.59 8.59
N VAL A 266 -7.71 -10.43 8.50
CA VAL A 266 -6.75 -10.44 7.40
C VAL A 266 -7.45 -10.82 6.11
N ILE A 267 -8.29 -11.86 6.12
CA ILE A 267 -9.09 -12.27 4.96
C ILE A 267 -10.06 -11.16 4.54
N ARG A 268 -10.82 -10.60 5.49
CA ARG A 268 -11.76 -9.49 5.23
C ARG A 268 -11.09 -8.35 4.47
N CYS A 269 -9.94 -7.89 4.96
CA CYS A 269 -9.24 -6.73 4.42
C CYS A 269 -8.49 -7.05 3.12
N THR A 270 -7.98 -8.28 2.99
CA THR A 270 -7.41 -8.78 1.75
C THR A 270 -8.46 -8.75 0.64
N CYS A 271 -9.65 -9.28 0.90
CA CYS A 271 -10.79 -9.21 -0.01
C CYS A 271 -11.22 -7.78 -0.33
N LEU A 272 -11.42 -6.94 0.69
CA LEU A 272 -11.85 -5.54 0.50
C LEU A 272 -10.87 -4.75 -0.36
N GLY A 273 -9.57 -4.83 -0.07
CA GLY A 273 -8.58 -4.14 -0.89
C GLY A 273 -8.45 -4.73 -2.30
N GLY A 274 -8.69 -6.04 -2.49
CA GLY A 274 -8.80 -6.64 -3.81
C GLY A 274 -9.97 -6.08 -4.63
N LEU A 275 -11.14 -5.95 -4.01
CA LEU A 275 -12.34 -5.38 -4.64
C LEU A 275 -12.15 -3.90 -5.00
N ILE A 276 -11.48 -3.11 -4.15
CA ILE A 276 -11.14 -1.71 -4.46
C ILE A 276 -10.15 -1.62 -5.62
N ARG A 277 -9.15 -2.51 -5.67
CA ARG A 277 -8.13 -2.52 -6.74
C ARG A 277 -8.67 -2.98 -8.09
N LEU A 278 -9.69 -3.84 -8.12
CA LEU A 278 -10.29 -4.39 -9.33
C LEU A 278 -10.68 -3.32 -10.36
N HIS A 279 -11.12 -2.16 -9.88
CA HIS A 279 -11.66 -1.10 -10.73
C HIS A 279 -10.65 -0.01 -11.11
N ARG A 280 -9.38 -0.14 -10.69
CA ARG A 280 -8.37 0.93 -10.83
C ARG A 280 -8.10 1.42 -12.24
N HIS A 281 -8.15 0.54 -13.23
CA HIS A 281 -7.88 0.93 -14.63
C HIS A 281 -9.05 1.61 -15.32
N GLU A 282 -10.28 1.43 -14.82
CA GLU A 282 -11.48 2.06 -15.37
C GLU A 282 -11.99 3.22 -14.50
N ALA A 283 -11.35 3.46 -13.36
CA ALA A 283 -11.76 4.48 -12.44
C ALA A 283 -11.36 5.88 -12.87
N GLU A 284 -12.27 6.80 -12.60
CA GLU A 284 -12.06 8.23 -12.75
C GLU A 284 -11.45 8.83 -11.48
N ASP A 285 -10.66 9.89 -11.64
CA ASP A 285 -10.27 10.72 -10.52
C ASP A 285 -11.51 11.37 -9.89
N ASP A 286 -11.47 11.57 -8.58
CA ASP A 286 -12.56 12.26 -7.90
C ASP A 286 -12.63 13.74 -8.35
N GLN A 287 -13.86 14.24 -8.50
CA GLN A 287 -14.10 15.57 -9.04
C GLN A 287 -13.78 16.64 -8.00
N ARG A 288 -12.77 17.47 -8.29
CA ARG A 288 -12.31 18.53 -7.37
C ARG A 288 -12.98 19.88 -7.61
N GLY A 289 -13.38 20.18 -8.85
CA GLY A 289 -13.95 21.47 -9.25
C GLY A 289 -15.48 21.50 -9.24
N LEU A 290 -16.03 22.71 -9.21
CA LEU A 290 -17.44 23.03 -9.41
C LEU A 290 -17.53 24.05 -10.54
N ASP A 291 -18.32 23.75 -11.58
CA ASP A 291 -18.59 24.70 -12.66
C ASP A 291 -19.61 25.74 -12.17
N PRO A 292 -19.23 27.02 -12.01
CA PRO A 292 -20.12 28.03 -11.44
C PRO A 292 -21.38 28.27 -12.29
N ASN A 293 -21.28 28.16 -13.62
CA ASN A 293 -22.41 28.42 -14.51
C ASN A 293 -23.44 27.29 -14.42
N LYS A 294 -22.98 26.04 -14.42
CA LYS A 294 -23.87 24.88 -14.21
C LYS A 294 -24.52 24.91 -12.84
N PHE A 295 -23.75 25.25 -11.81
CA PHE A 295 -24.24 25.38 -10.44
C PHE A 295 -25.34 26.44 -10.34
N ILE A 296 -25.08 27.67 -10.79
CA ILE A 296 -26.07 28.77 -10.77
C ILE A 296 -27.31 28.40 -11.60
N GLY A 297 -27.10 27.85 -12.81
CA GLY A 297 -28.19 27.42 -13.66
C GLY A 297 -29.06 26.33 -13.03
N ALA A 298 -28.49 25.44 -12.20
CA ALA A 298 -29.25 24.45 -11.44
C ALA A 298 -30.16 25.08 -10.40
N ILE A 299 -29.63 26.00 -9.60
CA ILE A 299 -30.41 26.69 -8.57
C ILE A 299 -31.53 27.53 -9.17
N GLN A 300 -31.28 28.22 -10.29
CA GLN A 300 -32.29 29.02 -10.98
C GLN A 300 -33.46 28.20 -11.53
N ARG A 301 -33.25 26.91 -11.83
CA ARG A 301 -34.32 25.99 -12.25
C ARG A 301 -35.25 25.58 -11.10
N GLY A 302 -34.81 25.76 -9.84
CA GLY A 302 -35.50 25.24 -8.67
C GLY A 302 -35.12 23.79 -8.37
N PHE A 303 -35.17 23.43 -7.09
CA PHE A 303 -34.92 22.06 -6.63
C PHE A 303 -36.13 21.16 -6.94
N PRO A 304 -35.92 19.89 -7.31
CA PRO A 304 -36.97 18.87 -7.25
C PRO A 304 -37.57 18.81 -5.84
N ASP A 305 -38.89 18.61 -5.73
CA ASP A 305 -39.64 18.65 -4.46
C ASP A 305 -39.01 17.76 -3.39
N HIS A 306 -38.65 16.52 -3.73
CA HIS A 306 -38.10 15.57 -2.77
C HIS A 306 -36.69 15.94 -2.28
N LEU A 307 -35.85 16.59 -3.12
CA LEU A 307 -34.56 17.11 -2.68
C LEU A 307 -34.73 18.36 -1.84
N ASN A 308 -35.69 19.21 -2.19
CA ASN A 308 -36.04 20.38 -1.40
C ASN A 308 -36.52 19.99 0.00
N ASP A 309 -37.39 18.98 0.11
CA ASP A 309 -37.87 18.46 1.39
C ASP A 309 -36.71 17.99 2.28
N VAL A 310 -35.71 17.32 1.70
CA VAL A 310 -34.50 16.89 2.42
C VAL A 310 -33.68 18.09 2.93
N LEU A 311 -33.48 19.13 2.10
CA LEU A 311 -32.78 20.35 2.51
C LEU A 311 -33.54 21.09 3.60
N MET A 312 -34.86 21.19 3.48
CA MET A 312 -35.72 21.87 4.44
C MET A 312 -35.77 21.12 5.77
N ALA A 313 -35.78 19.79 5.74
CA ALA A 313 -35.75 18.95 6.94
C ALA A 313 -34.41 19.06 7.70
N TYR A 314 -33.29 19.24 6.98
CA TYR A 314 -31.97 19.41 7.60
C TYR A 314 -31.79 20.82 8.17
N GLY A 315 -32.20 21.85 7.42
CA GLY A 315 -31.91 23.25 7.71
C GLY A 315 -31.22 23.89 6.51
N PRO A 316 -31.95 24.65 5.67
CA PRO A 316 -31.41 25.11 4.38
C PRO A 316 -30.21 26.03 4.54
N THR A 317 -30.14 26.83 5.62
CA THR A 317 -29.01 27.74 5.86
C THR A 317 -27.70 27.04 6.22
N ASP A 318 -27.76 25.77 6.61
CA ASP A 318 -26.61 24.96 7.01
C ASP A 318 -26.21 23.96 5.91
N CYS A 319 -26.92 23.94 4.78
CA CYS A 319 -26.61 23.11 3.63
C CYS A 319 -25.50 23.71 2.75
N ASP A 320 -24.64 22.86 2.17
CA ASP A 320 -23.43 23.27 1.44
C ASP A 320 -23.75 24.14 0.21
N ILE A 321 -24.83 23.83 -0.50
CA ILE A 321 -25.29 24.57 -1.68
C ILE A 321 -25.66 26.01 -1.31
N TYR A 322 -26.46 26.21 -0.27
CA TYR A 322 -26.86 27.54 0.19
C TYR A 322 -25.69 28.33 0.78
N LEU A 323 -24.82 27.68 1.56
CA LEU A 323 -23.59 28.28 2.06
C LEU A 323 -22.68 28.73 0.91
N THR A 324 -22.57 27.94 -0.15
CA THR A 324 -21.78 28.26 -1.34
C THR A 324 -22.38 29.44 -2.13
N LEU A 325 -23.70 29.47 -2.31
CA LEU A 325 -24.39 30.58 -2.99
C LEU A 325 -24.27 31.90 -2.22
N LYS A 326 -24.53 31.85 -0.91
CA LYS A 326 -24.36 32.99 -0.01
C LYS A 326 -22.91 33.48 -0.04
N THR A 327 -21.96 32.55 0.02
CA THR A 327 -20.54 32.90 -0.05
C THR A 327 -20.14 33.53 -1.36
N SER A 328 -20.64 33.04 -2.48
CA SER A 328 -20.38 33.61 -3.80
C SER A 328 -20.89 35.06 -3.89
N THR A 329 -22.08 35.32 -3.34
CA THR A 329 -22.66 36.68 -3.30
C THR A 329 -21.86 37.62 -2.41
N ASP A 330 -21.50 37.17 -1.20
CA ASP A 330 -20.69 37.96 -0.26
C ASP A 330 -19.29 38.23 -0.81
N PHE A 331 -18.70 37.24 -1.49
CA PHE A 331 -17.41 37.34 -2.18
C PHE A 331 -17.45 38.41 -3.27
N GLN A 332 -18.45 38.39 -4.15
CA GLN A 332 -18.60 39.40 -5.20
C GLN A 332 -18.73 40.81 -4.60
N LYS A 333 -19.55 40.98 -3.55
CA LYS A 333 -19.69 42.27 -2.85
C LYS A 333 -18.36 42.74 -2.26
N ALA A 334 -17.60 41.85 -1.62
CA ALA A 334 -16.30 42.18 -1.04
C ALA A 334 -15.27 42.58 -2.12
N MET A 335 -15.26 41.88 -3.26
CA MET A 335 -14.38 42.19 -4.39
C MET A 335 -14.72 43.54 -5.02
N VAL A 336 -16.00 43.83 -5.26
CA VAL A 336 -16.46 45.14 -5.78
C VAL A 336 -16.11 46.27 -4.80
N ALA A 337 -16.36 46.07 -3.50
CA ALA A 337 -16.00 47.06 -2.49
C ALA A 337 -14.48 47.33 -2.48
N CYS A 338 -13.66 46.29 -2.59
CA CYS A 338 -12.20 46.43 -2.69
C CYS A 338 -11.78 47.16 -3.98
N ALA A 339 -12.43 46.87 -5.11
CA ALA A 339 -12.18 47.59 -6.35
C ALA A 339 -12.48 49.10 -6.21
N GLN A 340 -13.46 49.49 -5.39
CA GLN A 340 -13.78 50.89 -5.14
C GLN A 340 -12.84 51.56 -4.13
N ASN A 341 -12.59 50.91 -2.98
CA ASN A 341 -11.90 51.54 -1.85
C ASN A 341 -10.41 51.17 -1.72
N LYS A 342 -9.92 50.22 -2.52
CA LYS A 342 -8.55 49.67 -2.50
C LYS A 342 -8.12 49.07 -1.16
N ASP A 343 -9.05 48.73 -0.28
CA ASP A 343 -8.78 48.23 1.08
C ASP A 343 -8.56 46.71 1.08
N LEU A 344 -7.33 46.30 0.75
CA LEU A 344 -6.89 44.91 0.76
C LEU A 344 -6.92 44.28 2.16
N TYR A 345 -6.86 45.10 3.21
CA TYR A 345 -6.92 44.61 4.58
C TYR A 345 -8.33 44.12 4.92
N LYS A 346 -9.35 44.96 4.67
CA LYS A 346 -10.76 44.56 4.86
C LYS A 346 -11.15 43.40 3.95
N LEU A 347 -10.68 43.40 2.71
CA LEU A 347 -10.88 42.27 1.81
C LEU A 347 -10.29 40.99 2.42
N GLY A 348 -9.03 41.04 2.89
CA GLY A 348 -8.36 39.89 3.49
C GLY A 348 -9.10 39.28 4.67
N LEU A 349 -9.62 40.10 5.58
CA LEU A 349 -10.42 39.61 6.71
C LEU A 349 -11.67 38.85 6.24
N LYS A 350 -12.35 39.37 5.20
CA LYS A 350 -13.53 38.72 4.61
C LYS A 350 -13.19 37.44 3.86
N LEU A 351 -12.10 37.41 3.10
CA LEU A 351 -11.68 36.21 2.39
C LEU A 351 -11.29 35.08 3.36
N ALA A 352 -10.63 35.40 4.48
CA ALA A 352 -10.32 34.42 5.51
C ALA A 352 -11.60 33.82 6.15
N GLU A 353 -12.60 34.66 6.44
CA GLU A 353 -13.93 34.23 6.91
C GLU A 353 -14.59 33.29 5.89
N PHE A 354 -14.54 33.63 4.59
CA PHE A 354 -15.15 32.82 3.53
C PHE A 354 -14.47 31.46 3.36
N ILE A 355 -13.15 31.39 3.45
CA ILE A 355 -12.38 30.15 3.36
C ILE A 355 -12.78 29.14 4.44
N LEU A 356 -13.14 29.62 5.62
CA LEU A 356 -13.61 28.79 6.73
C LEU A 356 -15.11 28.41 6.62
N ARG A 357 -15.84 28.98 5.65
CA ARG A 357 -17.28 28.76 5.47
C ARG A 357 -17.61 27.71 4.41
N THR A 358 -16.83 27.62 3.32
CA THR A 358 -17.05 26.66 2.22
C THR A 358 -15.77 26.43 1.41
N GLU A 359 -15.69 25.26 0.76
CA GLU A 359 -14.57 24.88 -0.12
C GLU A 359 -14.43 25.83 -1.31
N PHE A 360 -15.55 26.23 -1.91
CA PHE A 360 -15.61 27.06 -3.12
C PHE A 360 -15.75 28.55 -2.79
N SER A 361 -15.02 29.00 -1.78
CA SER A 361 -15.08 30.36 -1.24
C SER A 361 -14.38 31.43 -2.09
N ILE A 362 -13.45 31.02 -2.95
CA ILE A 362 -12.68 31.90 -3.83
C ILE A 362 -12.93 31.48 -5.27
N ALA A 363 -13.56 32.35 -6.06
CA ALA A 363 -13.82 32.10 -7.47
C ALA A 363 -12.53 32.19 -8.30
N ASP A 364 -12.38 31.31 -9.30
CA ASP A 364 -11.31 31.39 -10.28
C ASP A 364 -11.75 32.29 -11.45
N GLY A 365 -11.67 33.60 -11.23
CA GLY A 365 -12.14 34.61 -12.17
C GLY A 365 -11.36 35.92 -12.07
N MET A 366 -11.83 36.93 -12.79
CA MET A 366 -11.26 38.27 -12.84
C MET A 366 -12.38 39.31 -13.08
N PHE A 367 -12.07 40.59 -12.89
CA PHE A 367 -13.00 41.65 -13.30
C PHE A 367 -13.06 41.69 -14.84
N GLN A 368 -14.27 41.70 -15.39
CA GLN A 368 -14.49 41.73 -16.84
C GLN A 368 -15.55 42.78 -17.19
N TYR A 369 -15.39 43.42 -18.35
CA TYR A 369 -16.43 44.25 -18.97
C TYR A 369 -16.71 43.74 -20.38
N LEU A 370 -17.91 43.98 -20.88
CA LEU A 370 -18.26 43.68 -22.27
C LEU A 370 -17.78 44.85 -23.14
N ASP A 371 -16.84 44.62 -24.05
CA ASP A 371 -16.48 45.60 -25.06
C ASP A 371 -17.66 45.72 -26.05
N GLU A 372 -18.33 46.87 -26.04
CA GLU A 372 -19.51 47.15 -26.87
C GLU A 372 -19.21 47.07 -28.38
N ARG A 373 -17.95 47.31 -28.79
CA ARG A 373 -17.54 47.30 -30.19
C ARG A 373 -17.29 45.87 -30.71
N THR A 374 -16.74 45.00 -29.87
CA THR A 374 -16.37 43.63 -30.26
C THR A 374 -17.35 42.57 -29.76
N GLY A 375 -18.22 42.91 -28.81
CA GLY A 375 -19.12 41.99 -28.13
C GLY A 375 -18.40 40.95 -27.28
N LYS A 376 -17.11 41.15 -26.98
CA LYS A 376 -16.29 40.21 -26.20
C LYS A 376 -16.06 40.72 -24.79
N TYR A 377 -15.96 39.80 -23.85
CA TYR A 377 -15.53 40.14 -22.49
C TYR A 377 -14.02 40.39 -22.47
N GLU A 378 -13.63 41.58 -22.03
CA GLU A 378 -12.23 41.96 -21.83
C GLU A 378 -11.93 42.09 -20.33
N THR A 379 -10.67 41.85 -19.96
CA THR A 379 -10.20 42.00 -18.58
C THR A 379 -10.20 43.48 -18.19
N ALA A 380 -10.88 43.80 -17.08
CA ALA A 380 -10.92 45.15 -16.56
C ALA A 380 -9.67 45.42 -15.71
N ASP A 381 -8.85 46.41 -16.09
CA ASP A 381 -7.87 46.98 -15.16
C ASP A 381 -8.58 47.93 -14.19
N VAL A 382 -8.87 47.40 -13.01
CA VAL A 382 -9.47 48.17 -11.93
C VAL A 382 -8.42 48.81 -11.04
N GLY A 383 -7.13 48.82 -11.36
CA GLY A 383 -6.08 49.42 -10.53
C GLY A 383 -5.83 48.69 -9.20
N LEU A 384 -5.97 47.37 -9.20
CA LEU A 384 -5.62 46.48 -8.08
C LEU A 384 -4.29 45.77 -8.37
N PRO A 385 -3.53 45.32 -7.36
CA PRO A 385 -2.22 44.69 -7.58
C PRO A 385 -2.30 43.24 -8.08
N PHE A 386 -3.48 42.78 -8.49
CA PHE A 386 -3.74 41.44 -9.00
C PHE A 386 -4.74 41.50 -10.14
N THR A 387 -4.66 40.55 -11.06
CA THR A 387 -5.64 40.40 -12.14
C THR A 387 -6.64 39.30 -11.80
N MET A 388 -6.14 38.13 -11.38
CA MET A 388 -6.98 37.01 -11.00
C MET A 388 -7.42 37.14 -9.53
N TYR A 389 -8.65 36.75 -9.24
CA TYR A 389 -9.20 36.79 -7.88
C TYR A 389 -8.39 35.95 -6.88
N ALA A 390 -7.88 34.78 -7.31
CA ALA A 390 -7.05 33.94 -6.47
C ALA A 390 -5.72 34.62 -6.06
N GLU A 391 -5.18 35.50 -6.89
CA GLU A 391 -3.95 36.25 -6.61
C GLU A 391 -4.16 37.34 -5.55
N SER A 392 -5.41 37.71 -5.25
CA SER A 392 -5.70 38.65 -4.16
C SER A 392 -5.28 38.10 -2.78
N LEU A 393 -5.29 36.77 -2.59
CA LEU A 393 -4.99 36.11 -1.32
C LEU A 393 -3.62 36.50 -0.72
N PRO A 394 -2.47 36.34 -1.41
CA PRO A 394 -1.17 36.76 -0.87
C PRO A 394 -1.05 38.28 -0.64
N HIS A 395 -1.71 39.11 -1.46
CA HIS A 395 -1.73 40.57 -1.25
C HIS A 395 -2.51 40.95 0.01
N CYS A 396 -3.67 40.33 0.21
CA CYS A 396 -4.48 40.46 1.41
C CYS A 396 -3.72 39.97 2.66
N ALA A 397 -3.05 38.82 2.57
CA ALA A 397 -2.23 38.28 3.67
C ALA A 397 -1.10 39.26 4.05
N LYS A 398 -0.43 39.87 3.05
CA LYS A 398 0.58 40.91 3.29
C LYS A 398 -0.03 42.16 3.95
N ALA A 399 -1.22 42.59 3.53
CA ALA A 399 -1.91 43.74 4.11
C ALA A 399 -2.28 43.51 5.59
N ILE A 400 -2.76 42.31 5.94
CA ILE A 400 -3.04 41.90 7.33
C ILE A 400 -1.78 41.96 8.18
N ARG A 401 -0.70 41.29 7.75
CA ARG A 401 0.58 41.30 8.49
C ARG A 401 1.15 42.71 8.64
N GLY A 402 0.94 43.57 7.66
CA GLY A 402 1.38 44.97 7.69
C GLY A 402 0.72 45.81 8.80
N ARG A 403 -0.50 45.48 9.22
CA ARG A 403 -1.19 46.17 10.33
C ARG A 403 -0.65 45.79 11.71
N LYS A 404 0.07 44.67 11.84
CA LYS A 404 0.68 44.16 13.08
C LYS A 404 -0.32 44.07 14.25
N ARG A 405 -1.58 43.75 13.96
CA ARG A 405 -2.60 43.55 14.99
C ARG A 405 -2.41 42.17 15.66
N PRO A 406 -2.60 42.08 16.98
CA PRO A 406 -2.56 40.79 17.67
C PRO A 406 -3.61 39.85 17.09
N ASN A 407 -3.30 38.55 17.01
CA ASN A 407 -4.23 37.47 16.65
C ASN A 407 -4.77 37.47 15.20
N GLU A 408 -4.27 38.33 14.31
CA GLU A 408 -4.67 38.31 12.88
C GLU A 408 -3.68 37.56 11.98
N GLU A 409 -2.53 37.13 12.51
CA GLU A 409 -1.50 36.43 11.74
C GLU A 409 -2.01 35.08 11.18
N ASP A 410 -2.85 34.38 11.93
CA ASP A 410 -3.47 33.13 11.51
C ASP A 410 -4.43 33.34 10.31
N LEU A 411 -5.11 34.48 10.24
CA LEU A 411 -5.96 34.82 9.10
C LEU A 411 -5.12 35.02 7.83
N ALA A 412 -3.95 35.65 7.96
CA ALA A 412 -3.01 35.78 6.85
C ALA A 412 -2.46 34.41 6.39
N ASP A 413 -2.18 33.51 7.33
CA ASP A 413 -1.72 32.15 7.01
C ASP A 413 -2.81 31.32 6.31
N ILE A 414 -4.08 31.45 6.71
CA ILE A 414 -5.23 30.80 6.02
C ILE A 414 -5.28 31.20 4.55
N LEU A 415 -5.11 32.50 4.24
CA LEU A 415 -5.10 33.02 2.87
C LEU A 415 -3.95 32.44 2.05
N ASP A 416 -2.73 32.44 2.60
CA ASP A 416 -1.54 31.92 1.91
C ASP A 416 -1.64 30.39 1.70
N ILE A 417 -2.19 29.66 2.67
CA ILE A 417 -2.43 28.22 2.57
C ILE A 417 -3.45 27.94 1.46
N LYS A 418 -4.60 28.63 1.44
CA LYS A 418 -5.61 28.45 0.39
C LYS A 418 -5.04 28.76 -0.99
N TYR A 419 -4.26 29.82 -1.13
CA TYR A 419 -3.58 30.14 -2.39
C TYR A 419 -2.67 28.99 -2.86
N ARG A 420 -1.85 28.44 -1.96
CA ARG A 420 -0.97 27.31 -2.27
C ARG A 420 -1.74 26.05 -2.66
N ILE A 421 -2.86 25.76 -1.98
CA ILE A 421 -3.75 24.64 -2.34
C ILE A 421 -4.33 24.84 -3.74
N MET A 422 -4.85 26.03 -4.05
CA MET A 422 -5.39 26.35 -5.38
C MET A 422 -4.35 26.23 -6.49
N LYS A 423 -3.08 26.56 -6.20
CA LYS A 423 -1.94 26.40 -7.13
C LYS A 423 -1.31 25.00 -7.12
N GLN A 424 -1.95 24.00 -6.48
CA GLN A 424 -1.44 22.62 -6.34
C GLN A 424 -0.05 22.52 -5.69
N ARG A 425 0.34 23.52 -4.89
CA ARG A 425 1.58 23.55 -4.11
C ARG A 425 1.35 22.97 -2.72
N LEU A 426 0.84 21.74 -2.67
CA LEU A 426 0.45 21.08 -1.41
C LEU A 426 1.60 20.97 -0.39
N PRO A 427 2.85 20.59 -0.77
CA PRO A 427 3.96 20.53 0.21
C PRO A 427 4.21 21.88 0.88
N ASP A 428 4.14 22.96 0.12
CA ASP A 428 4.34 24.33 0.60
C ASP A 428 3.19 24.79 1.52
N ALA A 429 1.97 24.33 1.27
CA ALA A 429 0.81 24.58 2.14
C ALA A 429 0.95 23.84 3.47
N VAL A 430 1.38 22.57 3.42
CA VAL A 430 1.62 21.72 4.59
C VAL A 430 2.74 22.31 5.47
N GLU A 431 3.85 22.75 4.88
CA GLU A 431 4.95 23.37 5.63
C GLU A 431 4.49 24.64 6.35
N LEU A 432 3.72 25.49 5.67
CA LEU A 432 3.18 26.71 6.27
C LEU A 432 2.18 26.39 7.39
N ALA A 433 1.29 25.43 7.18
CA ALA A 433 0.33 24.98 8.20
C ALA A 433 1.03 24.45 9.46
N LYS A 434 2.12 23.67 9.31
CA LYS A 434 2.92 23.20 10.46
C LYS A 434 3.53 24.36 11.25
N LYS A 435 4.08 25.37 10.55
CA LYS A 435 4.62 26.57 11.21
C LYS A 435 3.53 27.36 11.95
N ALA A 436 2.35 27.49 11.34
CA ALA A 436 1.22 28.16 11.96
C ALA A 436 0.74 27.43 13.23
N LEU A 437 0.73 26.09 13.22
CA LEU A 437 0.36 25.28 14.39
C LEU A 437 1.32 25.40 15.57
N LEU A 438 2.59 25.72 15.34
CA LEU A 438 3.53 26.02 16.45
C LEU A 438 3.13 27.29 17.21
N ARG A 439 2.49 28.25 16.52
CA ARG A 439 1.98 29.48 17.12
C ARG A 439 0.57 29.30 17.67
N ASN A 440 -0.32 28.65 16.91
CA ASN A 440 -1.69 28.38 17.29
C ASN A 440 -2.04 26.88 17.12
N PRO A 441 -1.86 26.06 18.17
CA PRO A 441 -2.20 24.64 18.13
C PRO A 441 -3.70 24.33 17.94
N ASN A 442 -4.58 25.32 18.11
CA ASN A 442 -6.04 25.18 17.96
C ASN A 442 -6.55 25.59 16.56
N GLY A 443 -5.66 25.89 15.61
CA GLY A 443 -6.03 26.24 14.23
C GLY A 443 -6.50 25.04 13.41
N ALA A 444 -7.79 24.66 13.51
CA ALA A 444 -8.36 23.50 12.83
C ALA A 444 -8.10 23.46 11.31
N TYR A 445 -8.14 24.62 10.64
CA TYR A 445 -7.88 24.72 9.20
C TYR A 445 -6.43 24.33 8.82
N PHE A 446 -5.47 24.58 9.70
CA PHE A 446 -4.07 24.20 9.48
C PHE A 446 -3.91 22.67 9.51
N TYR A 447 -4.61 22.00 10.43
CA TYR A 447 -4.67 20.54 10.40
C TYR A 447 -5.29 20.03 9.09
N TYR A 448 -6.38 20.66 8.62
CA TYR A 448 -7.01 20.28 7.36
C TYR A 448 -6.03 20.35 6.19
N ALA A 449 -5.26 21.44 6.09
CA ALA A 449 -4.23 21.57 5.06
C ALA A 449 -3.16 20.46 5.13
N ILE A 450 -2.79 20.00 6.33
CA ILE A 450 -1.85 18.88 6.51
C ILE A 450 -2.47 17.56 6.01
N THR A 451 -3.79 17.36 6.18
CA THR A 451 -4.47 16.15 5.70
C THR A 451 -4.44 15.99 4.18
N LEU A 452 -4.19 17.06 3.43
CA LEU A 452 -4.08 17.04 1.96
C LEU A 452 -2.71 16.51 1.47
N SER A 453 -1.78 16.22 2.38
CA SER A 453 -0.52 15.56 2.03
C SER A 453 -0.73 14.12 1.54
N ALA A 454 0.27 13.59 0.85
CA ALA A 454 0.27 12.19 0.37
C ALA A 454 0.57 11.16 1.47
N ASP A 455 0.93 11.62 2.68
CA ASP A 455 1.25 10.75 3.81
C ASP A 455 -0.02 10.50 4.64
N ASN A 456 -0.59 9.30 4.48
CA ASN A 456 -1.81 8.91 5.19
C ASN A 456 -1.65 8.90 6.72
N VAL A 457 -0.45 8.57 7.23
CA VAL A 457 -0.18 8.54 8.67
C VAL A 457 -0.22 9.95 9.24
N GLN A 458 0.50 10.87 8.61
CA GLN A 458 0.46 12.29 8.98
C GLN A 458 -0.95 12.87 8.79
N GLY A 459 -1.62 12.49 7.72
CA GLY A 459 -2.97 12.94 7.40
C GLY A 459 -4.00 12.52 8.45
N LEU A 460 -4.00 11.26 8.88
CA LEU A 460 -4.92 10.76 9.92
C LEU A 460 -4.69 11.47 11.25
N ARG A 461 -3.43 11.63 11.67
CA ARG A 461 -3.11 12.34 12.92
C ARG A 461 -3.57 13.78 12.89
N ALA A 462 -3.30 14.49 11.78
CA ALA A 462 -3.76 15.85 11.62
C ALA A 462 -5.30 15.92 11.65
N ALA A 463 -6.00 15.00 10.97
CA ALA A 463 -7.45 14.91 10.99
C ALA A 463 -8.01 14.78 12.42
N LYS A 464 -7.53 13.77 13.17
CA LYS A 464 -7.97 13.51 14.55
C LYS A 464 -7.61 14.63 15.53
N LYS A 465 -6.45 15.27 15.38
CA LYS A 465 -6.07 16.43 16.21
C LYS A 465 -6.90 17.66 15.89
N GLY A 466 -7.15 17.94 14.60
CA GLY A 466 -8.00 19.05 14.17
C GLY A 466 -9.44 18.95 14.67
N LEU A 467 -10.00 17.74 14.70
CA LEU A 467 -11.35 17.50 15.23
C LEU A 467 -11.48 17.79 16.75
N LYS A 468 -10.36 17.85 17.48
CA LYS A 468 -10.32 18.21 18.91
C LYS A 468 -10.18 19.71 19.16
N CYS A 469 -9.99 20.54 18.11
CA CYS A 469 -9.91 21.98 18.26
C CYS A 469 -11.24 22.57 18.73
N LYS A 470 -11.19 23.55 19.65
CA LYS A 470 -12.38 24.17 20.26
C LYS A 470 -13.18 25.00 19.25
N ASP A 471 -12.49 25.82 18.47
CA ASP A 471 -13.10 26.79 17.55
C ASP A 471 -13.09 26.26 16.12
N ILE A 472 -13.78 25.14 15.90
CA ILE A 472 -13.89 24.49 14.59
C ILE A 472 -15.21 24.86 13.90
N THR A 473 -15.11 25.42 12.70
CA THR A 473 -16.30 25.67 11.85
C THR A 473 -16.89 24.37 11.33
N PRO A 474 -18.22 24.29 11.06
CA PRO A 474 -18.84 23.10 10.48
C PRO A 474 -18.15 22.59 9.20
N PHE A 475 -17.80 23.50 8.29
CA PHE A 475 -17.08 23.16 7.06
C PHE A 475 -15.77 22.41 7.35
N VAL A 476 -14.87 22.99 8.16
CA VAL A 476 -13.58 22.37 8.49
C VAL A 476 -13.76 21.06 9.27
N ARG A 477 -14.78 20.95 10.14
CA ARG A 477 -15.12 19.71 10.85
C ARG A 477 -15.42 18.57 9.89
N PHE A 478 -16.31 18.79 8.93
CA PHE A 478 -16.68 17.75 7.98
C PHE A 478 -15.51 17.42 7.03
N GLN A 479 -14.71 18.40 6.63
CA GLN A 479 -13.50 18.11 5.85
C GLN A 479 -12.49 17.25 6.61
N LEU A 480 -12.22 17.54 7.88
CA LEU A 480 -11.33 16.71 8.70
C LEU A 480 -11.91 15.30 8.91
N MET A 481 -13.22 15.19 9.14
CA MET A 481 -13.87 13.90 9.39
C MET A 481 -13.86 12.99 8.14
N GLN A 482 -14.16 13.53 6.95
CA GLN A 482 -14.02 12.75 5.71
C GLN A 482 -12.58 12.27 5.51
N ARG A 483 -11.58 13.13 5.76
CA ARG A 483 -10.17 12.74 5.66
C ARG A 483 -9.78 11.70 6.71
N ALA A 484 -10.36 11.77 7.92
CA ALA A 484 -10.15 10.76 8.95
C ALA A 484 -10.67 9.38 8.52
N VAL A 485 -11.89 9.31 7.95
CA VAL A 485 -12.48 8.09 7.40
C VAL A 485 -11.58 7.48 6.31
N GLU A 486 -11.19 8.30 5.32
CA GLU A 486 -10.36 7.83 4.20
C GLU A 486 -9.00 7.31 4.66
N HIS A 487 -8.28 8.09 5.48
CA HIS A 487 -6.95 7.70 5.93
C HIS A 487 -6.97 6.47 6.84
N ALA A 488 -7.90 6.41 7.80
CA ALA A 488 -8.03 5.26 8.69
C ALA A 488 -8.50 4.00 7.95
N GLY A 489 -9.46 4.13 7.03
CA GLY A 489 -9.90 3.01 6.18
C GLY A 489 -8.76 2.43 5.36
N ASP A 490 -8.01 3.28 4.66
CA ASP A 490 -6.84 2.88 3.88
C ASP A 490 -5.75 2.22 4.75
N MET A 491 -5.44 2.81 5.91
CA MET A 491 -4.41 2.30 6.80
C MET A 491 -4.79 0.94 7.40
N GLY A 492 -6.03 0.79 7.85
CA GLY A 492 -6.53 -0.47 8.39
C GLY A 492 -6.47 -1.59 7.37
N ILE A 493 -6.88 -1.33 6.12
CA ILE A 493 -6.76 -2.31 5.03
C ILE A 493 -5.30 -2.67 4.79
N ARG A 494 -4.40 -1.68 4.66
CA ARG A 494 -2.98 -1.93 4.35
C ARG A 494 -2.28 -2.74 5.45
N LEU A 495 -2.48 -2.37 6.71
CA LEU A 495 -1.84 -3.08 7.83
C LEU A 495 -2.28 -4.53 7.93
N LEU A 496 -3.57 -4.82 7.71
CA LEU A 496 -4.08 -6.18 7.75
C LEU A 496 -3.72 -6.98 6.49
N GLN A 497 -3.53 -6.32 5.34
CA GLN A 497 -3.03 -6.97 4.12
C GLN A 497 -1.57 -7.41 4.22
N ASP A 498 -0.76 -6.82 5.11
CA ASP A 498 0.58 -7.30 5.44
C ASP A 498 0.57 -8.65 6.21
N SER A 499 -0.62 -9.25 6.39
CA SER A 499 -0.87 -10.53 7.07
C SER A 499 -0.21 -10.64 8.45
N PRO A 500 -0.46 -9.69 9.37
CA PRO A 500 -0.02 -9.80 10.75
C PRO A 500 -0.74 -10.95 11.45
N GLN A 501 -0.11 -11.57 12.45
CA GLN A 501 -0.77 -12.62 13.22
C GLN A 501 -1.81 -12.01 14.16
N SER A 502 -2.85 -12.79 14.47
CA SER A 502 -3.84 -12.39 15.47
C SER A 502 -3.16 -12.12 16.82
N GLY A 503 -3.39 -10.94 17.38
CA GLY A 503 -2.75 -10.47 18.61
C GLY A 503 -1.42 -9.74 18.43
N ASP A 504 -0.87 -9.67 17.21
CA ASP A 504 0.25 -8.77 16.92
C ASP A 504 -0.23 -7.31 17.00
N HIS A 505 0.66 -6.40 17.41
CA HIS A 505 0.35 -4.96 17.49
C HIS A 505 -0.24 -4.41 16.19
N LYS A 506 0.35 -4.75 15.03
CA LYS A 506 -0.14 -4.32 13.72
C LYS A 506 -1.54 -4.84 13.39
N TRP A 507 -1.89 -6.02 13.89
CA TRP A 507 -3.21 -6.61 13.71
C TRP A 507 -4.25 -5.83 14.53
N GLU A 508 -3.93 -5.53 15.79
CA GLU A 508 -4.78 -4.72 16.68
C GLU A 508 -4.96 -3.29 16.14
N GLU A 509 -3.86 -2.63 15.74
CA GLU A 509 -3.87 -1.32 15.08
C GLU A 509 -4.73 -1.30 13.82
N GLY A 510 -4.57 -2.30 12.95
CA GLY A 510 -5.33 -2.41 11.72
C GLY A 510 -6.84 -2.44 11.97
N ILE A 511 -7.27 -3.22 12.97
CA ILE A 511 -8.68 -3.29 13.39
C ILE A 511 -9.13 -1.97 14.01
N ALA A 512 -8.32 -1.37 14.89
CA ALA A 512 -8.63 -0.09 15.52
C ALA A 512 -8.85 1.02 14.47
N PHE A 513 -8.04 1.08 13.41
CA PHE A 513 -8.24 2.04 12.33
C PHE A 513 -9.55 1.81 11.56
N LEU A 514 -9.90 0.56 11.24
CA LEU A 514 -11.17 0.27 10.55
C LEU A 514 -12.40 0.60 11.39
N MET A 515 -12.35 0.30 12.69
CA MET A 515 -13.41 0.66 13.64
C MET A 515 -13.55 2.18 13.75
N SER A 516 -12.43 2.89 13.85
CA SER A 516 -12.42 4.36 13.88
C SER A 516 -12.97 4.97 12.58
N ALA A 517 -12.62 4.42 11.42
CA ALA A 517 -13.16 4.84 10.13
C ALA A 517 -14.67 4.60 10.05
N LEU A 518 -15.16 3.46 10.56
CA LEU A 518 -16.59 3.16 10.58
C LEU A 518 -17.35 4.13 11.48
N GLU A 519 -16.86 4.40 12.69
CA GLU A 519 -17.48 5.34 13.63
C GLU A 519 -17.52 6.78 13.08
N ASP A 520 -16.39 7.27 12.55
CA ASP A 520 -16.32 8.59 11.91
C ASP A 520 -17.28 8.65 10.71
N SER A 521 -17.37 7.58 9.92
CA SER A 521 -18.26 7.56 8.74
C SER A 521 -19.73 7.59 9.14
N LYS A 522 -20.14 6.91 10.21
CA LYS A 522 -21.52 6.97 10.73
C LYS A 522 -21.84 8.37 11.22
N THR A 523 -20.95 8.93 12.04
CA THR A 523 -21.07 10.30 12.57
C THR A 523 -21.19 11.32 11.43
N TYR A 524 -20.35 11.19 10.41
CA TYR A 524 -20.39 12.06 9.24
C TYR A 524 -21.73 11.95 8.51
N VAL A 525 -22.14 10.72 8.20
CA VAL A 525 -23.35 10.42 7.45
C VAL A 525 -24.60 10.88 8.19
N GLU A 526 -24.58 10.91 9.53
CA GLU A 526 -25.66 11.41 10.39
C GLU A 526 -25.67 12.94 10.54
N GLN A 527 -24.51 13.59 10.64
CA GLN A 527 -24.42 14.99 11.02
C GLN A 527 -24.16 15.95 9.86
N ALA A 528 -23.49 15.50 8.79
CA ALA A 528 -23.12 16.36 7.68
C ALA A 528 -24.34 16.74 6.83
N PRO A 529 -24.29 17.89 6.13
CA PRO A 529 -25.34 18.27 5.20
C PRO A 529 -25.58 17.17 4.15
N PRO A 530 -26.84 16.89 3.80
CA PRO A 530 -27.18 15.83 2.84
C PRO A 530 -26.66 16.14 1.43
N ASP A 531 -26.44 17.42 1.12
CA ASP A 531 -25.86 17.92 -0.13
C ASP A 531 -24.34 18.13 -0.07
N ASN A 532 -23.68 17.74 1.02
CA ASN A 532 -22.23 17.87 1.13
C ASN A 532 -21.55 17.05 0.03
N ARG A 533 -20.60 17.68 -0.68
CA ARG A 533 -19.91 17.07 -1.83
C ARG A 533 -19.24 15.72 -1.51
N HIS A 534 -18.84 15.51 -0.26
CA HIS A 534 -18.13 14.31 0.20
C HIS A 534 -19.05 13.25 0.79
N MET A 535 -20.36 13.53 0.92
CA MET A 535 -21.36 12.57 1.42
C MET A 535 -21.31 11.25 0.67
N LYS A 536 -21.10 11.27 -0.65
CA LYS A 536 -20.95 10.07 -1.48
C LYS A 536 -19.74 9.23 -1.09
N ASN A 537 -18.55 9.83 -1.04
CA ASN A 537 -17.31 9.11 -0.72
C ASN A 537 -17.36 8.50 0.68
N VAL A 538 -17.85 9.26 1.66
CA VAL A 538 -17.99 8.76 3.03
C VAL A 538 -19.07 7.68 3.12
N SER A 539 -20.16 7.79 2.35
CA SER A 539 -21.18 6.73 2.26
C SER A 539 -20.63 5.44 1.63
N TYR A 540 -19.77 5.53 0.60
CA TYR A 540 -19.13 4.34 0.04
C TYR A 540 -18.29 3.61 1.09
N TRP A 541 -17.48 4.34 1.86
CA TRP A 541 -16.73 3.79 3.00
C TRP A 541 -17.66 3.22 4.05
N ASN A 542 -18.68 3.96 4.47
CA ASN A 542 -19.63 3.52 5.49
C ASN A 542 -20.28 2.18 5.12
N ILE A 543 -20.73 2.03 3.88
CA ILE A 543 -21.36 0.81 3.38
C ILE A 543 -20.35 -0.34 3.36
N LEU A 544 -19.18 -0.14 2.74
CA LEU A 544 -18.14 -1.17 2.62
C LEU A 544 -17.63 -1.62 4.00
N LEU A 545 -17.37 -0.67 4.91
CA LEU A 545 -16.93 -0.95 6.27
C LEU A 545 -18.03 -1.64 7.08
N THR A 546 -19.31 -1.23 6.95
CA THR A 546 -20.40 -1.92 7.63
C THR A 546 -20.52 -3.37 7.16
N ILE A 547 -20.44 -3.61 5.85
CA ILE A 547 -20.43 -4.96 5.26
C ILE A 547 -19.23 -5.78 5.71
N THR A 548 -18.09 -5.15 5.95
CA THR A 548 -16.85 -5.84 6.36
C THR A 548 -16.81 -6.10 7.87
N ILE A 549 -17.36 -5.20 8.69
CA ILE A 549 -17.15 -5.20 10.15
C ILE A 549 -18.29 -5.86 10.91
N LYS A 550 -19.56 -5.51 10.57
CA LYS A 550 -20.73 -5.91 11.36
C LYS A 550 -20.85 -7.43 11.42
N GLU A 551 -21.14 -8.04 12.56
CA GLU A 551 -21.12 -9.51 12.70
C GLU A 551 -22.28 -10.20 11.97
N HIS A 552 -23.46 -9.59 12.01
CA HIS A 552 -24.67 -10.13 11.39
C HIS A 552 -25.23 -9.16 10.35
N LEU A 553 -25.40 -9.68 9.13
CA LEU A 553 -26.02 -9.00 8.01
C LEU A 553 -26.86 -9.99 7.23
N SER A 554 -28.06 -9.58 6.86
CA SER A 554 -28.90 -10.33 5.94
C SER A 554 -28.28 -10.42 4.54
N PRO A 555 -28.48 -11.53 3.80
CA PRO A 555 -28.00 -11.66 2.43
C PRO A 555 -28.56 -10.61 1.45
N ASP A 556 -29.75 -10.06 1.72
CA ASP A 556 -30.36 -8.99 0.91
C ASP A 556 -29.92 -7.58 1.35
N LEU A 557 -29.03 -7.47 2.33
CA LEU A 557 -28.56 -6.21 2.91
C LEU A 557 -29.72 -5.31 3.38
N SER A 558 -30.78 -5.91 3.91
CA SER A 558 -31.97 -5.19 4.39
C SER A 558 -31.65 -4.07 5.40
N GLU A 559 -30.64 -4.28 6.24
CA GLU A 559 -30.16 -3.33 7.24
C GLU A 559 -29.44 -2.12 6.63
N MET A 560 -28.98 -2.25 5.38
CA MET A 560 -28.26 -1.20 4.66
C MET A 560 -29.19 -0.31 3.82
N ARG A 561 -30.49 -0.61 3.75
CA ARG A 561 -31.46 0.16 2.94
C ARG A 561 -31.41 1.67 3.23
N GLY A 562 -31.27 2.05 4.50
CA GLY A 562 -31.16 3.46 4.89
C GLY A 562 -29.88 4.14 4.36
N ALA A 563 -28.73 3.47 4.47
CA ALA A 563 -27.46 3.98 3.95
C ALA A 563 -27.46 4.06 2.42
N LEU A 564 -28.01 3.05 1.74
CA LEU A 564 -28.16 3.03 0.28
C LEU A 564 -29.07 4.16 -0.20
N LYS A 565 -30.20 4.40 0.47
CA LYS A 565 -31.09 5.50 0.12
C LYS A 565 -30.43 6.86 0.30
N ARG A 566 -29.64 7.03 1.36
CA ARG A 566 -28.89 8.28 1.60
C ARG A 566 -27.82 8.51 0.53
N LEU A 567 -27.12 7.46 0.10
CA LEU A 567 -26.17 7.54 -1.00
C LEU A 567 -26.85 7.92 -2.32
N GLU A 568 -28.02 7.34 -2.62
CA GLU A 568 -28.83 7.71 -3.80
C GLU A 568 -29.17 9.20 -3.79
N ILE A 569 -29.66 9.74 -2.66
CA ILE A 569 -29.96 11.16 -2.51
C ILE A 569 -28.71 12.04 -2.74
N ALA A 570 -27.54 11.63 -2.21
CA ALA A 570 -26.29 12.36 -2.42
C ALA A 570 -25.83 12.35 -3.90
N ASP A 571 -26.07 11.24 -4.61
CA ASP A 571 -25.85 11.14 -6.05
C ASP A 571 -26.80 12.07 -6.83
N GLU A 572 -28.08 12.14 -6.44
CA GLU A 572 -29.07 13.05 -7.03
C GLU A 572 -28.72 14.53 -6.84
N PHE A 573 -28.30 14.95 -5.64
CA PHE A 573 -27.81 16.32 -5.41
C PHE A 573 -26.63 16.65 -6.32
N SER A 574 -25.70 15.72 -6.47
CA SER A 574 -24.52 15.89 -7.31
C SER A 574 -24.88 16.06 -8.79
N ILE A 575 -25.82 15.24 -9.29
CA ILE A 575 -26.36 15.35 -10.65
C ILE A 575 -27.08 16.69 -10.83
N PHE A 576 -27.92 17.07 -9.86
CA PHE A 576 -28.68 18.31 -9.89
C PHE A 576 -27.76 19.53 -10.07
N ILE A 577 -26.66 19.62 -9.31
CA ILE A 577 -25.69 20.71 -9.41
C ILE A 577 -24.73 20.62 -10.61
N GLY A 578 -24.91 19.63 -11.49
CA GLY A 578 -24.11 19.45 -12.71
C GLY A 578 -22.74 18.81 -12.48
N VAL A 579 -22.57 18.08 -11.38
CA VAL A 579 -21.35 17.38 -10.95
C VAL A 579 -21.68 15.88 -10.85
N PRO A 580 -21.91 15.18 -11.98
CA PRO A 580 -22.32 13.79 -11.95
C PRO A 580 -21.27 12.97 -11.18
N PRO A 581 -21.70 12.10 -10.23
CA PRO A 581 -20.79 11.32 -9.44
C PRO A 581 -19.79 10.55 -10.32
N PRO A 582 -18.47 10.72 -10.11
CA PRO A 582 -17.47 10.02 -10.91
C PRO A 582 -17.45 8.51 -10.62
N LYS A 583 -16.90 7.74 -11.55
CA LYS A 583 -16.69 6.30 -11.38
C LYS A 583 -15.38 6.03 -10.63
N THR A 584 -15.28 6.45 -9.36
CA THR A 584 -14.07 6.22 -8.56
C THR A 584 -13.92 4.74 -8.19
N ASN A 585 -12.70 4.32 -7.83
CA ASN A 585 -12.41 2.96 -7.34
C ASN A 585 -13.36 2.53 -6.23
N LEU A 586 -13.53 3.41 -5.25
CA LEU A 586 -14.32 3.13 -4.06
C LEU A 586 -15.81 3.00 -4.41
N ARG A 587 -16.32 3.84 -5.32
CA ARG A 587 -17.70 3.74 -5.79
C ARG A 587 -17.96 2.43 -6.53
N LEU A 588 -17.10 2.10 -7.51
CA LEU A 588 -17.28 0.89 -8.30
C LEU A 588 -17.17 -0.38 -7.45
N ALA A 589 -16.26 -0.38 -6.46
CA ALA A 589 -16.15 -1.44 -5.48
C ALA A 589 -17.41 -1.54 -4.60
N GLN A 590 -17.93 -0.42 -4.11
CA GLN A 590 -19.18 -0.40 -3.33
C GLN A 590 -20.36 -0.92 -4.13
N GLN A 591 -20.52 -0.48 -5.39
CA GLN A 591 -21.58 -0.95 -6.28
C GLN A 591 -21.47 -2.45 -6.53
N SER A 592 -20.27 -2.93 -6.88
CA SER A 592 -20.03 -4.35 -7.13
C SER A 592 -20.27 -5.21 -5.89
N VAL A 593 -19.84 -4.76 -4.71
CA VAL A 593 -20.10 -5.47 -3.45
C VAL A 593 -21.59 -5.58 -3.20
N VAL A 594 -22.33 -4.48 -3.26
CA VAL A 594 -23.78 -4.48 -2.97
C VAL A 594 -24.56 -5.34 -3.98
N GLU A 595 -24.22 -5.23 -5.27
CA GLU A 595 -24.86 -6.01 -6.33
C GLU A 595 -24.60 -7.52 -6.17
N LEU A 596 -23.34 -7.89 -5.89
CA LEU A 596 -22.93 -9.30 -5.86
C LEU A 596 -23.14 -9.96 -4.50
N PHE A 597 -23.42 -9.21 -3.44
CA PHE A 597 -23.51 -9.72 -2.06
C PHE A 597 -24.46 -10.91 -1.91
N PRO A 598 -25.72 -10.88 -2.39
CA PRO A 598 -26.65 -12.00 -2.19
C PRO A 598 -26.12 -13.29 -2.83
N LYS A 599 -25.66 -13.21 -4.08
CA LYS A 599 -25.11 -14.34 -4.83
C LYS A 599 -23.79 -14.85 -4.25
N ALA A 600 -22.98 -13.96 -3.68
CA ALA A 600 -21.75 -14.30 -2.99
C ALA A 600 -22.03 -15.08 -1.70
N MET A 601 -23.01 -14.64 -0.90
CA MET A 601 -23.44 -15.36 0.30
C MET A 601 -23.97 -16.75 -0.07
N GLU A 602 -24.92 -16.83 -0.99
CA GLU A 602 -25.51 -18.11 -1.43
C GLU A 602 -24.45 -19.10 -1.94
N GLY A 603 -23.48 -18.64 -2.72
CA GLY A 603 -22.51 -19.51 -3.37
C GLY A 603 -21.29 -19.89 -2.52
N PHE A 604 -20.98 -19.13 -1.46
CA PHE A 604 -19.67 -19.22 -0.79
C PHE A 604 -19.69 -19.07 0.73
N SER A 605 -20.81 -18.73 1.39
CA SER A 605 -20.86 -18.60 2.87
C SER A 605 -20.38 -19.86 3.58
N ASP A 606 -20.80 -21.02 3.08
CA ASP A 606 -20.48 -22.33 3.68
C ASP A 606 -19.00 -22.67 3.50
N ILE A 607 -18.42 -22.27 2.37
CA ILE A 607 -17.00 -22.48 2.07
C ILE A 607 -16.15 -21.64 3.03
N ILE A 608 -16.50 -20.36 3.22
CA ILE A 608 -15.79 -19.50 4.18
C ILE A 608 -15.93 -20.09 5.58
N SER A 609 -17.15 -20.40 6.02
CA SER A 609 -17.43 -20.89 7.37
C SER A 609 -16.76 -22.24 7.69
N ARG A 610 -16.73 -23.19 6.73
CA ARG A 610 -16.07 -24.50 6.89
C ARG A 610 -14.57 -24.39 7.07
N ASN A 611 -13.95 -23.42 6.42
CA ASN A 611 -12.49 -23.23 6.42
C ASN A 611 -12.02 -22.29 7.52
N GLU A 612 -12.92 -21.78 8.36
CA GLU A 612 -12.54 -21.01 9.54
C GLU A 612 -12.01 -21.95 10.62
N VAL A 613 -10.75 -21.78 10.99
CA VAL A 613 -10.19 -22.43 12.18
C VAL A 613 -10.79 -21.76 13.41
N GLU A 614 -11.30 -22.55 14.35
CA GLU A 614 -11.59 -22.07 15.71
C GLU A 614 -10.27 -21.70 16.41
N VAL A 615 -9.76 -20.52 16.11
CA VAL A 615 -8.71 -19.90 16.91
C VAL A 615 -9.41 -19.23 18.07
N GLU A 616 -8.98 -19.51 19.31
CA GLU A 616 -9.33 -18.67 20.46
C GLU A 616 -8.85 -17.24 20.15
N LYS A 617 -9.77 -16.40 19.70
CA LYS A 617 -9.43 -15.03 19.34
C LYS A 617 -9.23 -14.24 20.61
N PRO A 618 -8.22 -13.36 20.67
CA PRO A 618 -8.19 -12.33 21.68
C PRO A 618 -9.54 -11.60 21.64
N VAL A 619 -10.26 -11.60 22.75
CA VAL A 619 -11.49 -10.81 22.87
C VAL A 619 -11.06 -9.34 22.86
N LEU A 620 -11.20 -8.69 21.70
CA LEU A 620 -10.94 -7.27 21.57
C LEU A 620 -12.09 -6.51 22.22
N SER A 621 -11.82 -5.84 23.34
CA SER A 621 -12.79 -4.91 23.92
C SER A 621 -12.73 -3.58 23.17
N PRO A 622 -13.88 -2.90 22.95
CA PRO A 622 -13.90 -1.57 22.34
C PRO A 622 -12.96 -0.57 23.05
N GLY A 623 -12.92 -0.60 24.38
CA GLY A 623 -12.03 0.27 25.16
C GLY A 623 -10.55 0.05 24.86
N LYS A 624 -10.12 -1.22 24.65
CA LYS A 624 -8.73 -1.49 24.27
C LYS A 624 -8.39 -0.92 22.89
N LEU A 625 -9.28 -1.04 21.90
CA LEU A 625 -9.05 -0.52 20.56
C LEU A 625 -8.97 1.02 20.55
N GLU A 626 -9.76 1.68 21.38
CA GLU A 626 -9.68 3.13 21.59
C GLU A 626 -8.34 3.52 22.25
N ASP A 627 -7.89 2.77 23.25
CA ASP A 627 -6.60 2.97 23.92
C ASP A 627 -5.42 2.77 22.96
N ASP A 628 -5.45 1.72 22.12
CA ASP A 628 -4.42 1.42 21.13
C ASP A 628 -4.34 2.55 20.08
N LEU A 629 -5.48 3.05 19.61
CA LEU A 629 -5.53 4.20 18.71
C LEU A 629 -4.98 5.47 19.39
N ALA A 630 -5.34 5.71 20.66
CA ALA A 630 -4.83 6.86 21.41
C ALA A 630 -3.32 6.78 21.62
N ALA A 631 -2.80 5.62 22.03
CA ALA A 631 -1.37 5.36 22.18
C ALA A 631 -0.62 5.59 20.86
N TRP A 632 -1.18 5.14 19.73
CA TRP A 632 -0.61 5.39 18.40
C TRP A 632 -0.60 6.87 18.01
N LEU A 633 -1.64 7.63 18.37
CA LEU A 633 -1.72 9.08 18.13
C LEU A 633 -0.69 9.86 18.96
N ASP A 634 -0.36 9.37 20.16
CA ASP A 634 0.57 10.01 21.10
C ASP A 634 2.03 9.59 20.88
N GLY A 635 2.29 8.35 20.46
CA GLY A 635 3.61 7.74 20.35
C GLY A 635 4.51 8.28 19.23
N VAL A 636 4.01 9.13 18.34
CA VAL A 636 4.79 9.65 17.21
C VAL A 636 4.71 11.18 17.15
N SER A 637 5.83 11.82 17.51
CA SER A 637 6.02 13.25 17.29
C SER A 637 5.81 13.60 15.81
N MET A 638 5.20 14.75 15.53
CA MET A 638 5.09 15.32 14.17
C MET A 638 6.47 15.60 13.56
N ASP A 639 7.50 15.65 14.40
CA ASP A 639 8.91 15.71 14.01
C ASP A 639 9.38 14.27 13.73
N GLY A 640 9.40 13.89 12.45
CA GLY A 640 9.50 12.51 11.95
C GLY A 640 10.80 11.76 12.22
N THR A 641 11.17 11.55 13.48
CA THR A 641 12.44 10.91 13.87
C THR A 641 12.34 9.55 14.55
N ASN A 642 11.16 9.01 14.82
CA ASN A 642 11.05 7.72 15.54
C ASN A 642 10.34 6.67 14.69
N GLY A 643 11.12 5.79 14.06
CA GLY A 643 10.66 4.51 13.54
C GLY A 643 11.11 3.42 14.50
N GLU A 644 10.18 2.90 15.30
CA GLU A 644 10.40 1.68 16.07
C GLU A 644 10.21 0.48 15.12
N GLU A 645 11.29 -0.27 14.89
CA GLU A 645 11.26 -1.51 14.11
C GLU A 645 10.72 -2.65 14.99
N GLN A 646 9.52 -3.14 14.68
CA GLN A 646 9.12 -4.50 15.05
C GLN A 646 9.29 -5.42 13.84
N GLU A 647 10.00 -6.52 14.06
CA GLU A 647 10.21 -7.61 13.12
C GLU A 647 8.86 -8.19 12.69
N THR A 648 8.48 -8.00 11.43
CA THR A 648 7.29 -8.63 10.85
C THR A 648 7.51 -10.15 10.74
N HIS A 649 6.90 -10.87 11.67
CA HIS A 649 6.80 -12.32 11.64
C HIS A 649 5.55 -12.73 10.86
N CYS A 650 5.68 -13.01 9.56
CA CYS A 650 4.69 -13.85 8.88
C CYS A 650 4.94 -15.29 9.35
N VAL A 651 4.07 -15.81 10.23
CA VAL A 651 4.06 -17.23 10.62
C VAL A 651 2.86 -17.87 9.94
N HIS A 652 3.12 -18.53 8.81
CA HIS A 652 2.20 -19.52 8.28
C HIS A 652 2.39 -20.86 9.01
N PRO A 653 1.36 -21.73 9.03
CA PRO A 653 1.46 -23.08 9.60
C PRO A 653 2.70 -23.80 9.09
N LYS A 654 3.44 -24.45 10.00
CA LYS A 654 4.73 -25.09 9.71
C LYS A 654 4.50 -26.29 8.78
N ILE A 655 4.72 -26.10 7.48
CA ILE A 655 4.60 -27.17 6.46
C ILE A 655 5.76 -28.18 6.53
N THR A 656 6.78 -27.90 7.34
CA THR A 656 7.87 -28.84 7.65
C THR A 656 8.14 -28.88 9.15
N ASP A 657 8.09 -30.08 9.73
CA ASP A 657 8.44 -30.37 11.15
C ASP A 657 9.90 -30.03 11.53
N SER A 658 10.71 -29.58 10.58
CA SER A 658 12.10 -29.14 10.80
C SER A 658 12.21 -27.62 10.73
N SER A 659 11.65 -26.91 11.73
CA SER A 659 11.82 -25.46 11.81
C SER A 659 13.23 -25.11 12.32
N VAL A 660 14.20 -25.06 11.40
CA VAL A 660 15.54 -24.54 11.72
C VAL A 660 15.42 -23.04 11.97
N ALA A 661 15.75 -22.59 13.18
CA ALA A 661 15.80 -21.16 13.49
C ALA A 661 16.96 -20.49 12.72
N LEU A 662 16.63 -19.85 11.59
CA LEU A 662 17.55 -19.11 10.75
C LEU A 662 17.48 -17.62 11.05
N TYR A 663 18.60 -16.92 10.88
CA TYR A 663 18.58 -15.46 10.91
C TYR A 663 17.88 -14.92 9.67
N ARG A 664 17.24 -13.76 9.80
CA ARG A 664 16.59 -13.05 8.69
C ARG A 664 17.43 -11.86 8.23
N CYS A 665 17.37 -11.59 6.92
CA CYS A 665 17.98 -10.40 6.35
C CYS A 665 17.22 -9.16 6.84
N SER A 666 17.94 -8.18 7.38
CA SER A 666 17.36 -6.93 7.88
C SER A 666 16.71 -6.07 6.79
N TRP A 667 16.95 -6.38 5.52
CA TRP A 667 16.30 -5.68 4.40
C TRP A 667 15.12 -6.45 3.83
N CYS A 668 15.35 -7.67 3.34
CA CYS A 668 14.35 -8.43 2.59
C CYS A 668 13.66 -9.52 3.40
N GLY A 669 13.93 -9.64 4.71
CA GLY A 669 13.31 -10.63 5.60
C GLY A 669 13.70 -12.10 5.36
N ASN A 670 14.44 -12.38 4.28
CA ASN A 670 14.78 -13.74 3.86
C ASN A 670 15.63 -14.50 4.89
N PRO A 671 15.29 -15.75 5.22
CA PRO A 671 16.05 -16.56 6.16
C PRO A 671 17.34 -17.13 5.54
N SER A 672 18.43 -17.16 6.29
CA SER A 672 19.66 -17.90 5.93
C SER A 672 20.56 -18.17 7.14
N ALA A 673 21.27 -19.30 7.10
CA ALA A 673 22.28 -19.68 8.08
C ALA A 673 23.59 -18.86 7.93
N ALA A 674 23.81 -18.28 6.75
CA ALA A 674 25.07 -17.67 6.32
C ALA A 674 24.96 -16.15 6.00
N LEU A 675 23.99 -15.45 6.60
CA LEU A 675 23.89 -14.00 6.43
C LEU A 675 25.15 -13.27 6.91
N ARG A 676 25.56 -12.27 6.14
CA ARG A 676 26.71 -11.40 6.44
C ARG A 676 26.33 -10.41 7.53
N LYS A 677 27.11 -10.34 8.60
CA LYS A 677 26.95 -9.27 9.60
C LYS A 677 27.38 -7.95 9.00
N CYS A 678 26.66 -6.88 9.34
CA CYS A 678 27.16 -5.52 9.10
C CYS A 678 28.53 -5.36 9.76
N SER A 679 29.57 -5.06 8.99
CA SER A 679 30.93 -4.87 9.52
C SER A 679 31.03 -3.73 10.52
N ARG A 680 30.06 -2.81 10.51
CA ARG A 680 30.04 -1.63 11.35
C ARG A 680 29.32 -1.85 12.68
N CYS A 681 28.03 -2.20 12.66
CA CYS A 681 27.25 -2.37 13.89
C CYS A 681 27.24 -3.80 14.42
N SER A 682 27.58 -4.81 13.59
CA SER A 682 27.48 -6.25 13.90
C SER A 682 26.11 -6.78 14.33
N LYS A 683 25.09 -5.92 14.42
CA LYS A 683 23.70 -6.25 14.80
C LYS A 683 22.89 -6.73 13.59
N THR A 684 22.83 -5.91 12.55
CA THR A 684 22.07 -6.22 11.33
C THR A 684 22.79 -7.22 10.44
N ARG A 685 22.00 -7.95 9.66
CA ARG A 685 22.47 -9.07 8.83
C ARG A 685 21.88 -8.98 7.43
N TYR A 686 22.67 -9.31 6.41
CA TYR A 686 22.26 -9.17 5.01
C TYR A 686 22.56 -10.43 4.20
N CYS A 687 21.70 -10.70 3.21
CA CYS A 687 21.96 -11.74 2.20
C CYS A 687 23.25 -11.43 1.44
N ASP A 688 23.40 -10.17 1.02
CA ASP A 688 24.52 -9.68 0.22
C ASP A 688 24.71 -8.15 0.37
N SER A 689 25.65 -7.60 -0.40
CA SER A 689 25.91 -6.15 -0.46
C SER A 689 24.77 -5.35 -1.09
N GLY A 690 23.91 -5.96 -1.91
CA GLY A 690 22.75 -5.30 -2.50
C GLY A 690 21.70 -4.98 -1.45
N CYS A 691 21.30 -5.99 -0.67
CA CYS A 691 20.40 -5.82 0.47
C CYS A 691 20.96 -4.81 1.49
N GLN A 692 22.27 -4.86 1.77
CA GLN A 692 22.91 -3.90 2.66
C GLN A 692 22.79 -2.46 2.14
N LYS A 693 23.07 -2.22 0.86
CA LYS A 693 22.97 -0.89 0.25
C LYS A 693 21.53 -0.38 0.22
N ALA A 694 20.58 -1.24 -0.12
CA ALA A 694 19.16 -0.88 -0.16
C ALA A 694 18.65 -0.50 1.24
N HIS A 695 19.01 -1.28 2.26
CA HIS A 695 18.70 -0.95 3.65
C HIS A 695 19.25 0.42 4.06
N TRP A 696 20.48 0.75 3.66
CA TRP A 696 21.10 2.04 3.96
C TRP A 696 20.47 3.24 3.22
N ILE A 697 19.88 3.01 2.05
CA ILE A 697 19.18 4.06 1.30
C ILE A 697 17.85 4.38 1.97
N SER A 698 17.11 3.33 2.37
CA SER A 698 15.80 3.47 2.98
C SER A 698 15.86 3.86 4.46
N PHE A 699 16.90 3.47 5.17
CA PHE A 699 17.05 3.72 6.61
C PHE A 699 18.46 4.25 6.92
N CYS A 700 18.51 5.41 7.58
CA CYS A 700 19.75 6.06 7.98
C CYS A 700 20.35 5.39 9.24
N TRP A 701 20.60 4.09 9.18
CA TRP A 701 21.08 3.31 10.32
C TRP A 701 22.55 2.99 10.15
N CYS A 702 23.40 3.85 10.70
CA CYS A 702 24.79 3.58 11.12
C CYS A 702 25.53 4.85 11.61
N GLY A 703 24.85 5.91 12.08
CA GLY A 703 25.53 7.10 12.61
C GLY A 703 26.39 7.89 11.60
N ILE A 704 26.05 7.85 10.31
CA ILE A 704 26.53 8.81 9.30
C ILE A 704 25.28 9.33 8.55
N PRO A 705 25.16 10.65 8.31
CA PRO A 705 24.10 11.19 7.48
C PRO A 705 24.11 10.54 6.09
N SER A 706 22.93 10.11 5.63
CA SER A 706 22.70 9.53 4.31
C SER A 706 23.43 10.29 3.19
N PRO A 707 23.92 9.63 2.12
CA PRO A 707 24.41 10.32 0.93
C PRO A 707 23.38 11.29 0.33
N ILE A 708 22.08 11.05 0.55
CA ILE A 708 20.99 11.97 0.18
C ILE A 708 21.02 13.21 1.08
N SER A 709 21.31 13.07 2.38
CA SER A 709 21.54 14.21 3.28
C SER A 709 22.80 14.99 2.88
N PHE A 710 23.87 14.31 2.43
CA PHE A 710 25.08 14.96 1.90
C PHE A 710 24.82 15.65 0.55
N MET A 711 24.02 15.07 -0.35
CA MET A 711 23.60 15.69 -1.61
C MET A 711 22.61 16.85 -1.40
N MET A 712 21.71 16.76 -0.42
CA MET A 712 20.82 17.86 -0.04
C MET A 712 21.60 19.01 0.60
N HIS A 713 22.59 18.71 1.45
CA HIS A 713 23.51 19.71 1.97
C HIS A 713 24.39 20.31 0.87
N ALA A 714 24.88 19.52 -0.09
CA ALA A 714 25.65 20.02 -1.23
C ALA A 714 24.79 20.90 -2.16
N ARG A 715 23.51 20.54 -2.41
CA ARG A 715 22.57 21.39 -3.16
C ARG A 715 22.21 22.68 -2.40
N ALA A 716 22.04 22.61 -1.08
CA ALA A 716 21.83 23.79 -0.24
C ALA A 716 23.08 24.70 -0.21
N TRP A 717 24.28 24.12 -0.24
CA TRP A 717 25.55 24.85 -0.35
C TRP A 717 25.71 25.48 -1.74
N GLN A 718 25.36 24.76 -2.80
CA GLN A 718 25.38 25.27 -4.18
C GLN A 718 24.37 26.40 -4.39
N GLN A 719 23.17 26.31 -3.80
CA GLN A 719 22.18 27.40 -3.80
C GLN A 719 22.64 28.61 -2.96
N ARG A 720 23.31 28.40 -1.83
CA ARG A 720 23.94 29.49 -1.05
C ARG A 720 25.06 30.17 -1.83
N LEU A 721 25.89 29.40 -2.53
CA LEU A 721 26.98 29.93 -3.36
C LEU A 721 26.43 30.73 -4.54
N GLN A 722 25.38 30.24 -5.21
CA GLN A 722 24.69 30.99 -6.27
C GLN A 722 24.04 32.29 -5.76
N ARG A 723 23.45 32.28 -4.55
CA ARG A 723 22.94 33.51 -3.93
C ARG A 723 24.04 34.50 -3.56
N LEU A 724 25.18 34.02 -3.06
CA LEU A 724 26.33 34.87 -2.76
C LEU A 724 26.92 35.49 -4.03
N ILE A 725 27.04 34.71 -5.11
CA ILE A 725 27.48 35.22 -6.43
C ILE A 725 26.49 36.27 -6.96
N ALA A 726 25.18 36.04 -6.85
CA ALA A 726 24.16 37.00 -7.28
C ALA A 726 24.18 38.31 -6.46
N ILE A 727 24.42 38.24 -5.14
CA ILE A 727 24.58 39.41 -4.28
C ILE A 727 25.86 40.18 -4.64
N GLN A 728 26.95 39.47 -4.96
CA GLN A 728 28.20 40.10 -5.39
C GLN A 728 28.06 40.78 -6.77
N TYR A 729 27.28 40.19 -7.68
CA TYR A 729 26.96 40.78 -8.99
C TYR A 729 26.06 42.03 -8.86
N LEU A 730 25.07 42.00 -7.96
CA LEU A 730 24.22 43.16 -7.68
C LEU A 730 24.97 44.31 -7.02
N ASN A 731 25.92 44.01 -6.13
CA ASN A 731 26.79 45.03 -5.53
C ASN A 731 27.79 45.64 -6.53
N LEU A 732 28.21 44.89 -7.54
CA LEU A 732 29.05 45.40 -8.64
C LEU A 732 28.26 46.29 -9.61
N LEU A 733 26.98 45.97 -9.86
CA LEU A 733 26.11 46.79 -10.71
C LEU A 733 25.64 48.06 -10.01
N GLY A 734 25.42 48.03 -8.68
CA GLY A 734 25.04 49.19 -7.87
C GLY A 734 26.17 50.22 -7.65
N ALA A 735 27.40 49.92 -8.05
CA ALA A 735 28.54 50.84 -7.95
C ALA A 735 28.76 51.69 -9.22
N SER A 736 27.92 51.55 -10.26
CA SER A 736 28.10 52.22 -11.56
C SER A 736 27.12 53.36 -11.87
N GLU A 737 26.14 53.64 -11.02
CA GLU A 737 25.22 54.78 -11.21
C GLU A 737 25.58 55.94 -10.28
N GLY A 738 26.61 56.69 -10.70
CA GLY A 738 27.01 57.94 -10.09
C GLY A 738 27.85 58.75 -11.05
N GLY A 739 27.23 59.34 -12.08
CA GLY A 739 27.98 60.12 -13.06
C GLY A 739 27.19 60.81 -14.17
N VAL A 740 26.62 61.97 -13.83
CA VAL A 740 26.56 63.20 -14.67
C VAL A 740 25.75 63.16 -15.98
N ILE A 741 24.61 63.88 -15.98
CA ILE A 741 24.02 64.50 -17.18
C ILE A 741 23.99 66.02 -16.98
N HIS A 742 24.72 66.74 -17.82
CA HIS A 742 24.56 68.18 -18.07
C HIS A 742 24.54 68.44 -19.59
N GLY A 743 23.39 68.98 -20.03
CA GLY A 743 23.08 69.80 -21.21
C GLY A 743 23.90 69.74 -22.50
N ARG A 744 23.21 69.51 -23.62
CA ARG A 744 22.65 70.58 -24.47
C ARG A 744 21.50 70.06 -25.32
#